data_AF-A0AAP8YYJ3-F1
#
_entry.id   AF-A0AAP8YYJ3-F1
#
_cell.length_a   1.000
_cell.length_b   1.000
_cell.length_c   1.000
_cell.angle_alpha   90.00
_cell.angle_beta   90.00
_cell.angle_gamma   90.00
#
_symmetry.space_group_name_H-M   'P 1'
#
loop_
_entity.id
_entity.type
_entity.pdbx_description
1 polymer ?
#
loop_
_entity_poly.entity_id
_entity_poly.type
_entity_poly.pdbx_seq_one_letter_code
_entity_poly.pdbx_strand_id
1 'polypeptide(L)'
;MDKLYKSLMRGSEGAEVTWRAEWVKAAAAQNDLFAIVEAIPTVRQIARQALQQELQQRQKNIDIDNVYINITDQSNEIERRPSGKLSEVLLHCLDNNVLPSYLAGGGDGVFHLPDTVGEQMRVKGFSIIEAEEAITYTLRNLESSLRSEMTKYWAAPVKVATTEKTGLTNKQALQQAYNVVLTAELSLKAMAGFLDHGMATRYCYLLNLENGAGAYNVVVSPESDSRTSLVPGFVLDNSMRADPQMKLLNEPTGYVIHTPGNGFEYFARNLDVHATLLARVSASGSKIAFPKATQSVSAHCVDAYLKGQLETLASLMRDRKGQTRAFSRVLQDNQMLSVMRADIGRRFDQVQAELKRTEWPLWLKNGGNTLQQRYVELEHSMEKYHSDYRVVFDRCFSFKDYVLRCFSEWAMSALGEQLEAETIKVRSVHKMQLGGRTLEQVDNRTLTEFIIFGLHDEGYKAEISLTGMPPGSKLSAAALEQWLNNINVRSQFVSSLSADPSPEFAQAYRDHLHSNIEFALFVARHSGIFSETEAKVIERALAGDSSVSIRGLKLSLQIPGPALKGVMVFQAPETRNYLVYLITPAGKSVFMTFADAFALNKWFESAMTADRQYAASLIHPDYLHDAGSLRGASRHSTHYLYKLDTQYSDLFPNGTAPLLNDVKVAYQSELALHKTIAPAPYRYLGIEPRKRYARLNTELKALSTVEARDNAFPSFERFTHDAVKQNLESLLRSRGRNIEINPDQIIVQTDDFQKSVTDLLIEGLSFEAANPAYPSKYDPRYFLTDGHPAIDQLDIRDLSSLSKTFRPGDRYTEMLNTDYLDGKHPGYAFKRAVHAKKIRCQMHYDLLSNYIDGRFGSDIFLALQRVVGNLKEDVYHYPINDSSAEGDEGLYEFNIGKTGLTKSRDRTVAGVYILRMNILGQFHDWLYTPDAPDGVAYRPINDFIPSIRFQYGPMRDYYFDRVAIVDQKVINDYFDDLAASGKPLPPVKTQERAKLNNLFTFHDRRVRRALSDIDERTTSLKEVIAGLVYDGLIKVVNVISLAVPPIGSVAVAVQMMKSVYDGAQAQRRGDYSAALGYGADALIGLFTLGQAATAGASAEVIKQVTNVQRSFLGLVDDARSAAQFVAEAAGHKAADQQLIDFFTELMKDRVTGISQTIVR
;
A
#
# COMPACT_ATOMS: atom_id res chain seq x y z
N MET A 1 0.21 -20.81 8.54
CA MET A 1 -1.21 -20.46 8.38
C MET A 1 -1.67 -19.87 9.70
N ASP A 2 -2.07 -18.60 9.69
CA ASP A 2 -2.53 -17.91 10.90
C ASP A 2 -3.91 -18.40 11.29
N LYS A 3 -4.19 -18.47 12.60
CA LYS A 3 -5.49 -18.88 13.13
C LYS A 3 -6.54 -17.80 12.85
N LEU A 4 -7.64 -18.18 12.22
CA LEU A 4 -8.78 -17.30 11.93
C LEU A 4 -9.81 -17.34 13.07
N TYR A 5 -10.43 -16.20 13.29
CA TYR A 5 -11.45 -15.94 14.32
C TYR A 5 -12.60 -15.17 13.69
N LYS A 6 -13.80 -15.28 14.27
CA LYS A 6 -14.96 -14.46 13.89
C LYS A 6 -14.97 -13.17 14.70
N SER A 7 -14.94 -12.03 14.01
CA SER A 7 -14.95 -10.70 14.60
C SER A 7 -16.27 -10.42 15.35
N LEU A 8 -16.16 -9.77 16.51
CA LEU A 8 -17.29 -9.23 17.27
C LEU A 8 -17.35 -7.69 17.21
N MET A 9 -16.44 -7.07 16.46
CA MET A 9 -16.37 -5.62 16.33
C MET A 9 -17.56 -5.08 15.55
N ARG A 10 -18.08 -3.95 16.03
CA ARG A 10 -19.18 -3.27 15.36
C ARG A 10 -18.79 -2.81 13.96
N GLY A 11 -19.57 -3.19 12.96
CA GLY A 11 -19.29 -2.91 11.55
C GLY A 11 -18.45 -3.98 10.87
N SER A 12 -18.03 -5.05 11.55
CA SER A 12 -17.40 -6.21 10.92
C SER A 12 -17.81 -7.54 11.57
N GLU A 13 -19.00 -7.59 12.17
CA GLU A 13 -19.49 -8.73 12.92
C GLU A 13 -19.53 -10.01 12.06
N GLY A 14 -18.96 -11.10 12.58
CA GLY A 14 -18.93 -12.39 11.90
C GLY A 14 -17.87 -12.53 10.80
N ALA A 15 -17.14 -11.47 10.45
CA ALA A 15 -16.05 -11.55 9.49
C ALA A 15 -14.90 -12.44 10.02
N GLU A 16 -14.36 -13.30 9.16
CA GLU A 16 -13.18 -14.11 9.49
C GLU A 16 -11.91 -13.27 9.40
N VAL A 17 -11.21 -13.17 10.52
CA VAL A 17 -10.04 -12.30 10.70
C VAL A 17 -8.96 -12.99 11.53
N THR A 18 -7.71 -12.62 11.32
CA THR A 18 -6.64 -12.92 12.29
C THR A 18 -6.73 -11.93 13.46
N TRP A 19 -6.23 -12.29 14.65
CA TRP A 19 -6.22 -11.35 15.77
C TRP A 19 -5.39 -10.09 15.48
N ARG A 20 -4.35 -10.18 14.62
CA ARG A 20 -3.54 -9.04 14.18
C ARG A 20 -4.37 -8.04 13.36
N ALA A 21 -5.19 -8.55 12.43
CA ALA A 21 -6.09 -7.72 11.65
C ALA A 21 -7.16 -7.05 12.53
N GLU A 22 -7.71 -7.80 13.49
CA GLU A 22 -8.65 -7.26 14.47
C GLU A 22 -8.00 -6.21 15.38
N TRP A 23 -6.74 -6.42 15.79
CA TRP A 23 -5.98 -5.47 16.59
C TRP A 23 -5.79 -4.12 15.89
N VAL A 24 -5.49 -4.13 14.59
CA VAL A 24 -5.36 -2.90 13.79
C VAL A 24 -6.69 -2.12 13.77
N LYS A 25 -7.81 -2.80 13.59
CA LYS A 25 -9.14 -2.16 13.66
C LYS A 25 -9.43 -1.60 15.06
N ALA A 26 -9.10 -2.36 16.11
CA ALA A 26 -9.30 -1.96 17.49
C ALA A 26 -8.46 -0.71 17.85
N ALA A 27 -7.20 -0.67 17.41
CA ALA A 27 -6.33 0.49 17.60
C ALA A 27 -6.85 1.73 16.83
N ALA A 28 -7.41 1.55 15.63
CA ALA A 28 -8.07 2.64 14.91
C ALA A 28 -9.29 3.16 15.68
N ALA A 29 -10.15 2.28 16.22
CA ALA A 29 -11.30 2.67 17.04
C ALA A 29 -10.88 3.43 18.31
N GLN A 30 -9.78 3.03 18.95
CA GLN A 30 -9.20 3.74 20.09
C GLN A 30 -8.74 5.16 19.69
N ASN A 31 -8.04 5.30 18.57
CA ASN A 31 -7.57 6.59 18.07
C ASN A 31 -8.72 7.52 17.67
N ASP A 32 -9.76 6.99 17.02
CA ASP A 32 -10.97 7.75 16.67
C ASP A 32 -11.67 8.29 17.93
N LEU A 33 -11.73 7.49 19.00
CA LEU A 33 -12.26 7.93 20.29
C LEU A 33 -11.40 9.03 20.90
N PHE A 34 -10.07 8.87 20.88
CA PHE A 34 -9.15 9.87 21.42
C PHE A 34 -9.23 11.19 20.65
N ALA A 35 -9.37 11.17 19.32
CA ALA A 35 -9.53 12.38 18.52
C ALA A 35 -10.75 13.23 18.94
N ILE A 36 -11.87 12.61 19.32
CA ILE A 36 -13.06 13.32 19.84
C ILE A 36 -12.75 14.06 21.14
N VAL A 37 -11.89 13.50 21.99
CA VAL A 37 -11.52 14.08 23.28
C VAL A 37 -10.40 15.12 23.12
N GLU A 38 -9.50 14.93 22.16
CA GLU A 38 -8.41 15.87 21.86
C GLU A 38 -8.91 17.15 21.18
N ALA A 39 -10.09 17.11 20.54
CA ALA A 39 -10.72 18.27 19.91
C ALA A 39 -11.41 19.23 20.91
N ILE A 40 -11.44 18.91 22.21
CA ILE A 40 -11.97 19.82 23.24
C ILE A 40 -11.08 21.07 23.31
N PRO A 41 -11.65 22.31 23.33
CA PRO A 41 -10.86 23.54 23.43
C PRO A 41 -9.90 23.51 24.62
N THR A 42 -8.63 23.83 24.41
CA THR A 42 -7.61 23.73 25.48
C THR A 42 -7.87 24.70 26.63
N VAL A 43 -7.41 24.37 27.83
CA VAL A 43 -7.45 25.26 29.01
C VAL A 43 -6.86 26.63 28.68
N ARG A 44 -5.76 26.64 27.92
CA ARG A 44 -5.10 27.87 27.47
C ARG A 44 -6.00 28.71 26.56
N GLN A 45 -6.66 28.09 25.60
CA GLN A 45 -7.62 28.78 24.71
C GLN A 45 -8.78 29.36 25.50
N ILE A 46 -9.36 28.58 26.42
CA ILE A 46 -10.50 29.02 27.25
C ILE A 46 -10.08 30.18 28.17
N ALA A 47 -8.92 30.08 28.82
CA ALA A 47 -8.40 31.14 29.68
C ALA A 47 -8.15 32.45 28.90
N ARG A 48 -7.55 32.35 27.71
CA ARG A 48 -7.34 33.50 26.81
C ARG A 48 -8.66 34.11 26.36
N GLN A 49 -9.61 33.29 25.94
CA GLN A 49 -10.94 33.75 25.54
C GLN A 49 -11.68 34.43 26.69
N ALA A 50 -11.60 33.88 27.90
CA ALA A 50 -12.20 34.48 29.09
C ALA A 50 -11.59 35.86 29.40
N LEU A 51 -10.26 36.01 29.32
CA LEU A 51 -9.60 37.30 29.51
C LEU A 51 -9.99 38.30 28.41
N GLN A 52 -10.04 37.86 27.15
CA GLN A 52 -10.46 38.72 26.04
C GLN A 52 -11.91 39.21 26.23
N GLN A 53 -12.81 38.33 26.67
CA GLN A 53 -14.21 38.67 26.96
C GLN A 53 -14.32 39.65 28.14
N GLU A 54 -13.54 39.47 29.20
CA GLU A 54 -13.50 40.40 30.33
C GLU A 54 -13.02 41.79 29.92
N LEU A 55 -11.98 41.87 29.10
CA LEU A 55 -11.50 43.15 28.56
C LEU A 55 -12.54 43.83 27.67
N GLN A 56 -13.25 43.06 26.83
CA GLN A 56 -14.35 43.58 26.02
C GLN A 56 -15.51 44.11 26.87
N GLN A 57 -15.87 43.41 27.96
CA GLN A 57 -16.90 43.88 28.90
C GLN A 57 -16.52 45.20 29.58
N ARG A 58 -15.22 45.39 29.83
CA ARG A 58 -14.64 46.64 30.34
C ARG A 58 -14.42 47.71 29.26
N GLN A 59 -14.93 47.49 28.04
CA GLN A 59 -14.79 48.38 26.88
C GLN A 59 -13.32 48.65 26.49
N LYS A 60 -12.44 47.66 26.72
CA LYS A 60 -11.02 47.70 26.33
C LYS A 60 -10.79 46.87 25.08
N ASN A 61 -10.47 47.53 23.97
CA ASN A 61 -10.14 46.85 22.71
C ASN A 61 -8.64 46.55 22.64
N ILE A 62 -8.19 45.57 23.44
CA ILE A 62 -6.80 45.17 23.55
C ILE A 62 -6.61 43.78 22.97
N ASP A 63 -5.55 43.61 22.17
CA ASP A 63 -5.07 42.30 21.73
C ASP A 63 -4.11 41.73 22.78
N ILE A 64 -4.57 40.73 23.53
CA ILE A 64 -3.85 40.15 24.66
C ILE A 64 -2.53 39.46 24.28
N ASP A 65 -2.29 39.18 23.00
CA ASP A 65 -1.06 38.55 22.51
C ASP A 65 -0.02 39.55 21.98
N ASN A 66 -0.42 40.82 21.84
CA ASN A 66 0.40 41.91 21.30
C ASN A 66 0.63 43.05 22.32
N VAL A 67 0.32 42.82 23.59
CA VAL A 67 0.65 43.75 24.69
C VAL A 67 1.41 43.05 25.81
N TYR A 68 2.27 43.81 26.47
CA TYR A 68 3.25 43.31 27.44
C TYR A 68 3.10 44.04 28.78
N ILE A 69 3.14 43.29 29.87
CA ILE A 69 3.33 43.85 31.21
C ILE A 69 4.84 43.92 31.46
N ASN A 70 5.36 45.14 31.64
CA ASN A 70 6.77 45.37 32.00
C ASN A 70 6.86 45.99 33.39
N ILE A 71 7.85 45.56 34.16
CA ILE A 71 8.10 46.03 35.54
C ILE A 71 9.41 46.83 35.62
N THR A 72 9.45 47.85 36.45
CA THR A 72 10.59 48.79 36.55
C THR A 72 11.58 48.48 37.69
N ASP A 73 11.13 47.78 38.74
CA ASP A 73 11.92 47.42 39.91
C ASP A 73 11.87 45.91 40.16
N GLN A 74 13.00 45.24 39.93
CA GLN A 74 13.18 43.80 40.13
C GLN A 74 13.60 43.44 41.57
N SER A 75 13.61 44.37 42.53
CA SER A 75 14.05 44.09 43.90
C SER A 75 12.92 43.71 44.88
N ASN A 76 11.64 43.97 44.53
CA ASN A 76 10.49 43.80 45.41
C ASN A 76 9.37 42.93 44.81
N GLU A 77 8.92 41.91 45.56
CA GLU A 77 7.74 41.07 45.29
C GLU A 77 7.62 40.53 43.84
N ILE A 78 8.74 40.17 43.19
CA ILE A 78 8.77 39.71 41.78
C ILE A 78 7.77 38.57 41.52
N GLU A 79 7.62 37.64 42.47
CA GLU A 79 6.70 36.52 42.34
C GLU A 79 5.24 36.95 42.14
N ARG A 80 4.84 38.11 42.70
CA ARG A 80 3.50 38.72 42.54
C ARG A 80 3.43 39.76 41.44
N ARG A 81 4.53 40.02 40.75
CA ARG A 81 4.65 40.99 39.66
C ARG A 81 5.17 40.34 38.38
N PRO A 82 4.49 39.29 37.86
CA PRO A 82 4.91 38.62 36.63
C PRO A 82 4.89 39.59 35.45
N SER A 83 5.90 39.49 34.59
CA SER A 83 6.07 40.30 33.38
C SER A 83 6.09 39.42 32.13
N GLY A 84 5.90 40.02 30.96
CA GLY A 84 5.77 39.30 29.69
C GLY A 84 4.47 39.63 28.97
N LYS A 85 4.08 38.83 27.98
CA LYS A 85 2.81 39.05 27.27
C LYS A 85 1.64 38.91 28.22
N LEU A 86 0.61 39.72 28.04
CA LEU A 86 -0.57 39.69 28.91
C LEU A 86 -1.23 38.29 28.96
N SER A 87 -1.28 37.59 27.82
CA SER A 87 -1.75 36.19 27.74
C SER A 87 -0.87 35.21 28.53
N GLU A 88 0.45 35.41 28.52
CA GLU A 88 1.43 34.57 29.22
C GLU A 88 1.45 34.85 30.72
N VAL A 89 1.27 36.11 31.12
CA VAL A 89 1.12 36.50 32.52
C VAL A 89 -0.11 35.84 33.15
N LEU A 90 -1.25 35.80 32.46
CA LEU A 90 -2.43 35.07 32.92
C LEU A 90 -2.12 33.58 33.20
N LEU A 91 -1.42 32.92 32.28
CA LEU A 91 -1.05 31.51 32.43
C LEU A 91 -0.02 31.30 33.54
N HIS A 92 0.95 32.21 33.67
CA HIS A 92 1.91 32.20 34.77
C HIS A 92 1.20 32.32 36.12
N CYS A 93 0.25 33.25 36.25
CA CYS A 93 -0.57 33.41 37.44
C CYS A 93 -1.41 32.16 37.74
N LEU A 94 -1.95 31.50 36.71
CA LEU A 94 -2.69 30.25 36.84
C LEU A 94 -1.79 29.10 37.34
N ASP A 95 -0.62 28.93 36.73
CA ASP A 95 0.30 27.83 37.02
C ASP A 95 0.99 27.94 38.37
N ASN A 96 1.29 29.17 38.80
CA ASN A 96 1.96 29.43 40.08
C ASN A 96 0.97 29.78 41.21
N ASN A 97 -0.33 29.79 40.92
CA ASN A 97 -1.38 30.17 41.86
C ASN A 97 -1.13 31.54 42.52
N VAL A 98 -0.74 32.52 41.70
CA VAL A 98 -0.44 33.88 42.13
C VAL A 98 -1.48 34.84 41.58
N LEU A 99 -2.02 35.70 42.44
CA LEU A 99 -2.75 36.88 42.00
C LEU A 99 -1.75 38.01 41.78
N PRO A 100 -1.74 38.65 40.59
CA PRO A 100 -0.83 39.74 40.32
C PRO A 100 -1.14 40.94 41.25
N SER A 101 -0.09 41.67 41.64
CA SER A 101 -0.17 42.86 42.49
C SER A 101 0.96 43.82 42.08
N TYR A 102 0.64 44.78 41.20
CA TYR A 102 1.62 45.70 40.61
C TYR A 102 1.72 47.03 41.36
N LEU A 103 2.85 47.73 41.22
CA LEU A 103 3.10 48.98 41.94
C LEU A 103 2.43 50.17 41.25
N ALA A 104 1.39 50.74 41.87
CA ALA A 104 0.76 51.97 41.42
C ALA A 104 1.74 53.16 41.50
N GLY A 105 2.07 53.76 40.34
CA GLY A 105 2.97 54.92 40.25
C GLY A 105 4.48 54.62 40.27
N GLY A 106 4.88 53.34 40.31
CA GLY A 106 6.29 52.91 40.38
C GLY A 106 6.98 52.63 39.03
N GLY A 107 6.25 52.75 37.91
CA GLY A 107 6.77 52.52 36.56
C GLY A 107 6.26 51.26 35.86
N ASP A 108 5.71 50.30 36.61
CA ASP A 108 4.97 49.14 36.08
C ASP A 108 3.84 49.61 35.15
N GLY A 109 3.69 48.94 34.01
CA GLY A 109 2.77 49.39 32.97
C GLY A 109 2.46 48.32 31.94
N VAL A 110 1.46 48.60 31.11
CA VAL A 110 1.17 47.82 29.91
C VAL A 110 1.73 48.54 28.69
N PHE A 111 2.50 47.84 27.88
CA PHE A 111 3.29 48.40 26.77
C PHE A 111 3.07 47.62 25.48
N HIS A 112 3.35 48.26 24.35
CA HIS A 112 3.32 47.62 23.03
C HIS A 112 4.54 46.73 22.74
N LEU A 113 5.63 46.88 23.51
CA LEU A 113 6.88 46.14 23.33
C LEU A 113 7.37 45.55 24.67
N PRO A 114 8.05 44.39 24.65
CA PRO A 114 8.69 43.83 25.84
C PRO A 114 9.85 44.72 26.32
N ASP A 115 10.17 44.64 27.62
CA ASP A 115 11.34 45.28 28.26
C ASP A 115 11.45 46.81 28.07
N THR A 116 10.34 47.50 27.81
CA THR A 116 10.29 48.96 27.65
C THR A 116 9.43 49.61 28.73
N VAL A 117 9.88 50.76 29.24
CA VAL A 117 9.20 51.49 30.34
C VAL A 117 8.96 52.97 30.04
N GLY A 118 9.19 53.41 28.79
CA GLY A 118 8.97 54.79 28.37
C GLY A 118 7.49 55.13 28.21
N GLU A 119 7.07 56.31 28.67
CA GLU A 119 5.66 56.77 28.61
C GLU A 119 5.08 56.77 27.18
N GLN A 120 5.88 57.07 26.16
CA GLN A 120 5.45 57.04 24.76
C GLN A 120 5.08 55.64 24.24
N MET A 121 5.55 54.58 24.91
CA MET A 121 5.32 53.18 24.51
C MET A 121 4.19 52.51 25.29
N ARG A 122 3.59 53.22 26.26
CA ARG A 122 2.46 52.71 27.05
C ARG A 122 1.20 52.60 26.20
N VAL A 123 0.43 51.55 26.46
CA VAL A 123 -0.89 51.36 25.85
C VAL A 123 -1.84 52.44 26.39
N LYS A 124 -2.24 53.37 25.52
CA LYS A 124 -3.14 54.46 25.92
C LYS A 124 -4.51 53.93 26.31
N GLY A 125 -5.01 54.35 27.47
CA GLY A 125 -6.35 54.00 27.96
C GLY A 125 -6.46 52.59 28.58
N PHE A 126 -5.34 51.91 28.85
CA PHE A 126 -5.31 50.64 29.56
C PHE A 126 -4.16 50.62 30.59
N SER A 127 -4.51 50.77 31.87
CA SER A 127 -3.57 50.87 32.98
C SER A 127 -3.18 49.49 33.53
N ILE A 128 -2.07 49.44 34.28
CA ILE A 128 -1.62 48.22 34.94
C ILE A 128 -2.63 47.70 35.98
N ILE A 129 -3.37 48.61 36.64
CA ILE A 129 -4.43 48.25 37.60
C ILE A 129 -5.60 47.58 36.87
N GLU A 130 -6.00 48.11 35.70
CA GLU A 130 -7.05 47.49 34.89
C GLU A 130 -6.64 46.10 34.37
N ALA A 131 -5.35 45.90 34.04
CA ALA A 131 -4.81 44.60 33.68
C ALA A 131 -4.82 43.62 34.88
N GLU A 132 -4.40 44.07 36.06
CA GLU A 132 -4.43 43.31 37.31
C GLU A 132 -5.86 42.84 37.65
N GLU A 133 -6.83 43.75 37.58
CA GLU A 133 -8.23 43.45 37.84
C GLU A 133 -8.80 42.45 36.82
N ALA A 134 -8.50 42.62 35.54
CA ALA A 134 -8.96 41.72 34.49
C ALA A 134 -8.39 40.30 34.65
N ILE A 135 -7.09 40.17 34.95
CA ILE A 135 -6.44 38.88 35.24
C ILE A 135 -7.06 38.26 36.49
N THR A 136 -7.18 39.02 37.58
CA THR A 136 -7.74 38.54 38.86
C THR A 136 -9.18 38.05 38.70
N TYR A 137 -10.01 38.81 37.97
CA TYR A 137 -11.38 38.42 37.68
C TYR A 137 -11.43 37.13 36.84
N THR A 138 -10.60 37.04 35.80
CA THR A 138 -10.51 35.86 34.94
C THR A 138 -10.13 34.61 35.74
N LEU A 139 -9.12 34.70 36.62
CA LEU A 139 -8.67 33.58 37.45
C LEU A 139 -9.70 33.13 38.50
N ARG A 140 -10.50 34.06 39.03
CA ARG A 140 -11.60 33.77 39.96
C ARG A 140 -12.76 33.05 39.27
N ASN A 141 -13.07 33.43 38.03
CA ASN A 141 -14.20 32.88 37.28
C ASN A 141 -13.82 31.72 36.34
N LEU A 142 -12.55 31.33 36.30
CA LEU A 142 -12.05 30.31 35.38
C LEU A 142 -12.78 28.96 35.48
N GLU A 143 -13.23 28.54 36.68
CA GLU A 143 -13.99 27.29 36.81
C GLU A 143 -15.29 27.34 36.01
N SER A 144 -16.01 28.46 36.12
CA SER A 144 -17.26 28.70 35.41
C SER A 144 -17.03 28.71 33.90
N SER A 145 -15.98 29.40 33.45
CA SER A 145 -15.60 29.44 32.03
C SER A 145 -15.26 28.06 31.47
N LEU A 146 -14.44 27.28 32.18
CA LEU A 146 -14.09 25.91 31.78
C LEU A 146 -15.33 25.01 31.72
N ARG A 147 -16.18 25.05 32.76
CA ARG A 147 -17.43 24.27 32.81
C ARG A 147 -18.37 24.64 31.66
N SER A 148 -18.51 25.94 31.36
CA SER A 148 -19.36 26.44 30.29
C SER A 148 -18.88 25.95 28.93
N GLU A 149 -17.59 26.11 28.62
CA GLU A 149 -17.03 25.71 27.33
C GLU A 149 -17.04 24.19 27.12
N MET A 150 -16.80 23.40 28.17
CA MET A 150 -16.95 21.95 28.10
C MET A 150 -18.40 21.55 27.82
N THR A 151 -19.37 22.18 28.48
CA THR A 151 -20.81 21.90 28.26
C THR A 151 -21.21 22.26 26.82
N LYS A 152 -20.75 23.42 26.32
CA LYS A 152 -20.96 23.83 24.92
C LYS A 152 -20.35 22.84 23.95
N TYR A 153 -19.12 22.40 24.20
CA TYR A 153 -18.44 21.42 23.35
C TYR A 153 -19.23 20.12 23.24
N TRP A 154 -19.65 19.53 24.36
CA TRP A 154 -20.38 18.26 24.34
C TRP A 154 -21.76 18.35 23.69
N ALA A 155 -22.41 19.52 23.77
CA ALA A 155 -23.69 19.79 23.12
C ALA A 155 -23.55 20.20 21.63
N ALA A 156 -22.35 20.63 21.20
CA ALA A 156 -22.11 21.08 19.83
C ALA A 156 -22.17 19.91 18.82
N PRO A 157 -22.56 20.17 17.56
CA PRO A 157 -22.46 19.19 16.50
C PRO A 157 -21.00 18.89 16.15
N VAL A 158 -20.74 17.66 15.71
CA VAL A 158 -19.41 17.20 15.27
C VAL A 158 -18.94 18.01 14.06
N LYS A 159 -17.72 18.58 14.12
CA LYS A 159 -17.17 19.48 13.08
C LYS A 159 -16.51 18.80 11.88
N VAL A 160 -16.42 17.47 11.86
CA VAL A 160 -15.80 16.71 10.75
C VAL A 160 -16.76 15.63 10.26
N ALA A 161 -17.32 15.85 9.07
CA ALA A 161 -18.17 14.88 8.38
C ALA A 161 -17.30 13.92 7.56
N THR A 162 -17.05 12.71 8.08
CA THR A 162 -17.17 11.54 7.21
C THR A 162 -18.66 11.32 6.96
N THR A 163 -19.00 10.93 5.74
CA THR A 163 -20.35 10.96 5.13
C THR A 163 -21.49 10.24 5.88
N GLU A 164 -21.21 9.58 7.01
CA GLU A 164 -22.19 8.80 7.79
C GLU A 164 -22.57 9.41 9.16
N LYS A 165 -21.94 10.52 9.61
CA LYS A 165 -22.14 11.10 10.95
C LYS A 165 -22.82 12.48 10.97
N THR A 166 -23.65 12.80 9.97
CA THR A 166 -24.35 14.09 9.94
C THR A 166 -25.47 14.15 10.99
N GLY A 167 -25.36 15.02 11.99
CA GLY A 167 -26.43 15.35 12.95
C GLY A 167 -26.21 14.94 14.42
N LEU A 168 -25.10 14.29 14.77
CA LEU A 168 -24.78 13.92 16.15
C LEU A 168 -24.10 15.06 16.92
N THR A 169 -24.34 15.13 18.23
CA THR A 169 -23.55 15.93 19.16
C THR A 169 -22.21 15.24 19.48
N ASN A 170 -21.19 16.01 19.90
CA ASN A 170 -19.90 15.43 20.33
C ASN A 170 -20.07 14.38 21.45
N LYS A 171 -21.05 14.58 22.35
CA LYS A 171 -21.39 13.57 23.37
C LYS A 171 -21.89 12.26 22.75
N GLN A 172 -22.82 12.32 21.81
CA GLN A 172 -23.35 11.13 21.14
C GLN A 172 -22.28 10.43 20.29
N ALA A 173 -21.41 11.20 19.63
CA ALA A 173 -20.27 10.66 18.90
C ALA A 173 -19.30 9.92 19.83
N LEU A 174 -19.03 10.48 21.03
CA LEU A 174 -18.22 9.81 22.05
C LEU A 174 -18.88 8.52 22.54
N GLN A 175 -20.20 8.49 22.77
CA GLN A 175 -20.94 7.27 23.15
C GLN A 175 -20.81 6.17 22.09
N GLN A 176 -20.97 6.51 20.82
CA GLN A 176 -20.80 5.56 19.73
C GLN A 176 -19.35 5.05 19.65
N ALA A 177 -18.36 5.94 19.68
CA ALA A 177 -16.95 5.56 19.65
C ALA A 177 -16.57 4.67 20.84
N TYR A 178 -17.06 5.00 22.04
CA TYR A 178 -16.83 4.19 23.24
C TYR A 178 -17.44 2.80 23.13
N ASN A 179 -18.62 2.66 22.53
CA ASN A 179 -19.19 1.34 22.25
C ASN A 179 -18.33 0.52 21.27
N VAL A 180 -17.83 1.15 20.20
CA VAL A 180 -16.91 0.46 19.26
C VAL A 180 -15.67 -0.04 20.01
N VAL A 181 -15.07 0.78 20.88
CA VAL A 181 -13.93 0.38 21.71
C VAL A 181 -14.27 -0.80 22.64
N LEU A 182 -15.44 -0.80 23.29
CA LEU A 182 -15.87 -1.94 24.13
C LEU A 182 -16.06 -3.23 23.32
N THR A 183 -16.69 -3.14 22.14
CA THR A 183 -16.85 -4.32 21.26
C THR A 183 -15.51 -4.83 20.73
N ALA A 184 -14.56 -3.93 20.47
CA ALA A 184 -13.21 -4.28 20.06
C ALA A 184 -12.44 -4.99 21.18
N GLU A 185 -12.50 -4.47 22.40
CA GLU A 185 -11.91 -5.12 23.57
C GLU A 185 -12.50 -6.52 23.80
N LEU A 186 -13.83 -6.67 23.74
CA LEU A 186 -14.50 -7.96 23.88
C LEU A 186 -14.12 -8.95 22.76
N SER A 187 -14.04 -8.47 21.51
CA SER A 187 -13.61 -9.26 20.36
C SER A 187 -12.20 -9.82 20.59
N LEU A 188 -11.26 -8.95 20.95
CA LEU A 188 -9.87 -9.32 21.20
C LEU A 188 -9.72 -10.26 22.41
N LYS A 189 -10.45 -10.02 23.51
CA LYS A 189 -10.51 -10.93 24.66
C LYS A 189 -10.99 -12.32 24.25
N ALA A 190 -12.07 -12.42 23.47
CA ALA A 190 -12.58 -13.69 22.96
C ALA A 190 -11.52 -14.43 22.12
N MET A 191 -10.78 -13.72 21.27
CA MET A 191 -9.68 -14.29 20.49
C MET A 191 -8.51 -14.78 21.35
N ALA A 192 -8.29 -14.15 22.50
CA ALA A 192 -7.33 -14.57 23.52
C ALA A 192 -7.79 -15.83 24.32
N GLY A 193 -8.98 -16.37 24.03
CA GLY A 193 -9.52 -17.55 24.69
C GLY A 193 -10.32 -17.25 25.96
N PHE A 194 -10.71 -15.98 26.17
CA PHE A 194 -11.55 -15.54 27.30
C PHE A 194 -12.89 -16.28 27.38
N LEU A 195 -13.54 -16.50 26.24
CA LEU A 195 -14.84 -17.14 26.09
C LEU A 195 -14.85 -17.95 24.79
N ASP A 196 -15.68 -19.00 24.73
CA ASP A 196 -16.02 -19.58 23.44
C ASP A 196 -16.80 -18.57 22.57
N HIS A 197 -16.74 -18.75 21.26
CA HIS A 197 -17.31 -17.79 20.32
C HIS A 197 -18.84 -17.62 20.48
N GLY A 198 -19.58 -18.67 20.87
CA GLY A 198 -21.02 -18.61 21.08
C GLY A 198 -21.37 -17.72 22.27
N MET A 199 -20.68 -17.90 23.40
CA MET A 199 -20.83 -17.03 24.56
C MET A 199 -20.37 -15.60 24.28
N ALA A 200 -19.24 -15.40 23.60
CA ALA A 200 -18.76 -14.07 23.27
C ALA A 200 -19.73 -13.29 22.36
N THR A 201 -20.34 -13.97 21.38
CA THR A 201 -21.41 -13.40 20.52
C THR A 201 -22.63 -13.02 21.35
N ARG A 202 -23.03 -13.87 22.30
CA ARG A 202 -24.14 -13.59 23.22
C ARG A 202 -23.88 -12.35 24.07
N TYR A 203 -22.69 -12.20 24.65
CA TYR A 203 -22.36 -11.00 25.43
C TYR A 203 -22.18 -9.75 24.57
N CYS A 204 -21.68 -9.87 23.34
CA CYS A 204 -21.64 -8.75 22.39
C CYS A 204 -23.05 -8.25 22.05
N TYR A 205 -24.01 -9.17 21.87
CA TYR A 205 -25.43 -8.81 21.72
C TYR A 205 -25.95 -8.04 22.95
N LEU A 206 -25.69 -8.52 24.17
CA LEU A 206 -26.15 -7.86 25.40
C LEU A 206 -25.52 -6.47 25.60
N LEU A 207 -24.24 -6.32 25.24
CA LEU A 207 -23.50 -5.06 25.29
C LEU A 207 -24.13 -3.99 24.39
N ASN A 208 -24.66 -4.40 23.23
CA ASN A 208 -25.22 -3.51 22.21
C ASN A 208 -26.70 -3.17 22.38
N LEU A 209 -27.38 -3.70 23.41
CA LEU A 209 -28.79 -3.37 23.68
C LEU A 209 -28.94 -1.90 24.11
N GLU A 210 -29.68 -1.11 23.32
CA GLU A 210 -29.84 0.33 23.56
C GLU A 210 -30.55 0.66 24.88
N ASN A 211 -31.42 -0.23 25.35
CA ASN A 211 -32.17 -0.08 26.60
C ASN A 211 -31.46 -0.65 27.83
N GLY A 212 -30.27 -1.25 27.68
CA GLY A 212 -29.53 -1.87 28.79
C GLY A 212 -30.20 -3.10 29.40
N ALA A 213 -31.17 -3.75 28.73
CA ALA A 213 -31.96 -4.84 29.30
C ALA A 213 -31.14 -6.06 29.76
N GLY A 214 -29.94 -6.25 29.22
CA GLY A 214 -29.01 -7.31 29.65
C GLY A 214 -28.01 -6.91 30.75
N ALA A 215 -28.04 -5.66 31.23
CA ALA A 215 -26.97 -5.10 32.03
C ALA A 215 -27.42 -4.60 33.41
N TYR A 216 -26.48 -4.63 34.35
CA TYR A 216 -26.57 -4.02 35.69
C TYR A 216 -25.37 -3.09 35.88
N ASN A 217 -25.60 -1.89 36.39
CA ASN A 217 -24.53 -0.93 36.65
C ASN A 217 -23.82 -1.29 37.97
N VAL A 218 -22.52 -1.03 38.08
CA VAL A 218 -21.78 -1.22 39.34
C VAL A 218 -21.76 0.11 40.10
N VAL A 219 -22.40 0.14 41.27
CA VAL A 219 -22.45 1.32 42.14
C VAL A 219 -21.77 1.00 43.47
N VAL A 220 -20.82 1.84 43.89
CA VAL A 220 -20.07 1.71 45.15
C VAL A 220 -20.50 2.80 46.13
N SER A 221 -20.71 2.47 47.41
CA SER A 221 -21.10 3.41 48.46
C SER A 221 -20.23 3.26 49.73
N PRO A 222 -19.67 4.34 50.32
CA PRO A 222 -19.70 5.72 49.81
C PRO A 222 -19.02 5.84 48.44
N GLU A 223 -19.40 6.85 47.65
CA GLU A 223 -18.85 7.04 46.30
C GLU A 223 -17.32 7.10 46.37
N SER A 224 -16.65 6.18 45.67
CA SER A 224 -15.19 6.16 45.54
C SER A 224 -14.73 7.41 44.79
N ASP A 225 -13.52 7.92 45.09
CA ASP A 225 -12.88 8.90 44.22
C ASP A 225 -12.89 8.34 42.79
N SER A 226 -13.26 9.17 41.81
CA SER A 226 -13.21 8.83 40.37
C SER A 226 -11.84 8.27 39.93
N ARG A 227 -10.79 8.52 40.74
CA ARG A 227 -9.42 8.04 40.56
C ARG A 227 -9.16 6.63 41.11
N THR A 228 -10.09 6.03 41.87
CA THR A 228 -9.92 4.72 42.54
C THR A 228 -11.05 3.71 42.22
N SER A 229 -11.03 3.23 40.96
CA SER A 229 -10.99 1.78 40.61
C SER A 229 -12.23 0.87 40.71
N LEU A 230 -13.45 1.29 40.34
CA LEU A 230 -14.50 0.35 39.88
C LEU A 230 -15.53 0.95 38.90
N VAL A 231 -15.67 2.28 38.87
CA VAL A 231 -16.71 3.00 38.11
C VAL A 231 -16.05 3.80 36.97
N PRO A 232 -16.63 3.84 35.76
CA PRO A 232 -17.87 3.17 35.35
C PRO A 232 -17.67 1.67 35.08
N GLY A 233 -18.37 0.85 35.86
CA GLY A 233 -18.38 -0.60 35.72
C GLY A 233 -19.79 -1.12 35.47
N PHE A 234 -19.90 -2.25 34.79
CA PHE A 234 -21.18 -2.90 34.49
C PHE A 234 -21.04 -4.42 34.47
N VAL A 235 -22.16 -5.11 34.71
CA VAL A 235 -22.28 -6.56 34.65
C VAL A 235 -23.31 -6.91 33.59
N LEU A 236 -22.95 -7.77 32.63
CA LEU A 236 -23.85 -8.39 31.68
C LEU A 236 -24.33 -9.74 32.24
N ASP A 237 -25.65 -9.86 32.40
CA ASP A 237 -26.31 -11.09 32.85
C ASP A 237 -26.81 -11.88 31.64
N ASN A 238 -26.25 -13.07 31.42
CA ASN A 238 -26.64 -13.92 30.29
C ASN A 238 -28.13 -14.30 30.32
N SER A 239 -28.71 -14.42 31.53
CA SER A 239 -30.13 -14.76 31.74
C SER A 239 -31.08 -13.57 31.53
N MET A 240 -30.56 -12.35 31.33
CA MET A 240 -31.36 -11.13 31.11
C MET A 240 -32.49 -10.93 32.13
N ARG A 241 -32.23 -11.15 33.43
CA ARG A 241 -33.28 -11.03 34.45
C ARG A 241 -33.86 -9.61 34.53
N ALA A 242 -35.17 -9.51 34.78
CA ALA A 242 -35.90 -8.24 34.78
C ALA A 242 -35.89 -7.51 36.14
N ASP A 243 -35.29 -8.10 37.18
CA ASP A 243 -35.30 -7.52 38.52
C ASP A 243 -34.62 -6.13 38.54
N PRO A 244 -35.20 -5.11 39.24
CA PRO A 244 -34.61 -3.77 39.36
C PRO A 244 -33.21 -3.74 39.98
N GLN A 245 -32.86 -4.79 40.73
CA GLN A 245 -31.56 -5.00 41.36
C GLN A 245 -31.12 -6.43 41.07
N MET A 246 -29.84 -6.66 40.76
CA MET A 246 -29.32 -8.02 40.57
C MET A 246 -29.42 -8.79 41.89
N LYS A 247 -30.27 -9.82 41.93
CA LYS A 247 -30.37 -10.75 43.06
C LYS A 247 -29.12 -11.63 43.09
N LEU A 248 -28.45 -11.70 44.24
CA LEU A 248 -27.30 -12.58 44.44
C LEU A 248 -27.79 -14.02 44.58
N LEU A 249 -27.55 -14.84 43.56
CA LEU A 249 -28.06 -16.21 43.44
C LEU A 249 -26.88 -17.15 43.16
N ASN A 250 -26.90 -18.34 43.76
CA ASN A 250 -25.87 -19.36 43.53
C ASN A 250 -26.15 -20.19 42.25
N GLU A 251 -26.42 -19.51 41.14
CA GLU A 251 -26.80 -20.13 39.86
C GLU A 251 -25.70 -19.92 38.81
N PRO A 252 -25.19 -20.99 38.16
CA PRO A 252 -24.13 -20.92 37.17
C PRO A 252 -24.70 -20.51 35.79
N THR A 253 -25.21 -19.29 35.70
CA THR A 253 -25.87 -18.76 34.48
C THR A 253 -24.92 -17.97 33.57
N GLY A 254 -23.72 -17.64 34.07
CA GLY A 254 -22.69 -16.90 33.33
C GLY A 254 -22.88 -15.39 33.41
N TYR A 255 -21.83 -14.69 33.84
CA TYR A 255 -21.80 -13.25 34.01
C TYR A 255 -20.50 -12.69 33.44
N VAL A 256 -20.59 -11.60 32.69
CA VAL A 256 -19.42 -10.84 32.24
C VAL A 256 -19.43 -9.48 32.92
N ILE A 257 -18.35 -9.16 33.62
CA ILE A 257 -18.16 -7.84 34.22
C ILE A 257 -17.12 -7.06 33.44
N HIS A 258 -17.34 -5.75 33.33
CA HIS A 258 -16.33 -4.81 32.84
C HIS A 258 -16.04 -3.75 33.91
N THR A 259 -14.75 -3.53 34.20
CA THR A 259 -14.28 -2.43 35.06
C THR A 259 -13.15 -1.65 34.38
N PRO A 260 -12.98 -0.34 34.63
CA PRO A 260 -11.98 0.46 33.93
C PRO A 260 -10.54 -0.09 34.02
N GLY A 261 -10.17 -0.66 35.16
CA GLY A 261 -8.81 -1.16 35.42
C GLY A 261 -8.50 -2.58 34.91
N ASN A 262 -9.52 -3.45 34.79
CA ASN A 262 -9.33 -4.87 34.47
C ASN A 262 -10.03 -5.33 33.17
N GLY A 263 -10.89 -4.49 32.60
CA GLY A 263 -11.65 -4.84 31.40
C GLY A 263 -12.66 -5.94 31.64
N PHE A 264 -12.90 -6.74 30.59
CA PHE A 264 -13.82 -7.86 30.61
C PHE A 264 -13.29 -9.07 31.39
N GLU A 265 -14.11 -9.57 32.32
CA GLU A 265 -13.87 -10.76 33.12
C GLU A 265 -15.13 -11.63 33.19
N TYR A 266 -14.96 -12.96 33.21
CA TYR A 266 -16.07 -13.92 33.18
C TYR A 266 -16.16 -14.65 34.53
N PHE A 267 -17.39 -14.79 35.01
CA PHE A 267 -17.72 -15.51 36.23
C PHE A 267 -18.91 -16.42 35.97
N ALA A 268 -18.86 -17.66 36.43
CA ALA A 268 -20.00 -18.56 36.30
C ALA A 268 -21.20 -18.09 37.13
N ARG A 269 -20.95 -17.50 38.31
CA ARG A 269 -21.97 -17.11 39.31
C ARG A 269 -21.83 -15.65 39.73
N ASN A 270 -22.94 -14.98 40.04
CA ASN A 270 -22.90 -13.57 40.44
C ASN A 270 -22.45 -13.35 41.90
N LEU A 271 -22.46 -14.40 42.74
CA LEU A 271 -21.81 -14.37 44.05
C LEU A 271 -20.30 -14.14 43.92
N ASP A 272 -19.66 -14.77 42.93
CA ASP A 272 -18.22 -14.62 42.68
C ASP A 272 -17.90 -13.23 42.12
N VAL A 273 -18.78 -12.68 41.28
CA VAL A 273 -18.70 -11.28 40.82
C VAL A 273 -18.73 -10.34 42.02
N HIS A 274 -19.71 -10.49 42.91
CA HIS A 274 -19.84 -9.63 44.08
C HIS A 274 -18.65 -9.74 45.04
N ALA A 275 -18.20 -10.96 45.34
CA ALA A 275 -17.04 -11.20 46.20
C ALA A 275 -15.75 -10.60 45.62
N THR A 276 -15.53 -10.76 44.31
CA THR A 276 -14.36 -10.20 43.62
C THR A 276 -14.36 -8.67 43.65
N LEU A 277 -15.51 -8.05 43.41
CA LEU A 277 -15.62 -6.60 43.49
C LEU A 277 -15.43 -6.08 44.91
N LEU A 278 -16.00 -6.74 45.92
CA LEU A 278 -15.78 -6.37 47.33
C LEU A 278 -14.29 -6.44 47.71
N ALA A 279 -13.56 -7.46 47.25
CA ALA A 279 -12.12 -7.57 47.49
C ALA A 279 -11.30 -6.44 46.85
N ARG A 280 -11.79 -5.85 45.75
CA ARG A 280 -11.13 -4.73 45.05
C ARG A 280 -11.38 -3.38 45.71
N VAL A 281 -12.47 -3.23 46.47
CA VAL A 281 -12.74 -1.98 47.18
C VAL A 281 -11.99 -1.98 48.50
N SER A 282 -10.87 -1.25 48.56
CA SER A 282 -9.93 -1.26 49.70
C SER A 282 -10.41 -0.54 50.97
N ALA A 283 -11.68 -0.11 51.05
CA ALA A 283 -12.22 0.65 52.18
C ALA A 283 -13.20 -0.19 53.04
N SER A 284 -12.85 -0.42 54.31
CA SER A 284 -13.70 -1.07 55.31
C SER A 284 -15.07 -0.39 55.39
N GLY A 285 -16.15 -1.14 55.13
CA GLY A 285 -17.53 -0.64 55.20
C GLY A 285 -18.16 -0.27 53.85
N SER A 286 -17.46 -0.45 52.73
CA SER A 286 -18.01 -0.21 51.39
C SER A 286 -19.11 -1.21 51.02
N LYS A 287 -20.18 -0.72 50.38
CA LYS A 287 -21.29 -1.53 49.85
C LYS A 287 -21.33 -1.43 48.33
N ILE A 288 -21.60 -2.55 47.67
CA ILE A 288 -21.75 -2.61 46.20
C ILE A 288 -23.19 -2.95 45.87
N ALA A 289 -23.79 -2.13 45.01
CA ALA A 289 -25.12 -2.33 44.46
C ALA A 289 -25.05 -2.52 42.95
N PHE A 290 -25.99 -3.32 42.43
CA PHE A 290 -26.14 -3.64 41.02
C PHE A 290 -27.55 -3.25 40.53
N PRO A 291 -27.87 -1.96 40.43
CA PRO A 291 -29.14 -1.52 39.86
C PRO A 291 -29.20 -1.86 38.36
N LYS A 292 -30.41 -2.18 37.88
CA LYS A 292 -30.64 -2.47 36.47
C LYS A 292 -30.28 -1.25 35.61
N ALA A 293 -29.60 -1.48 34.48
CA ALA A 293 -29.31 -0.41 33.53
C ALA A 293 -30.60 0.07 32.86
N THR A 294 -30.78 1.40 32.76
CA THR A 294 -31.93 2.06 32.13
C THR A 294 -31.60 2.67 30.76
N GLN A 295 -30.32 2.60 30.37
CA GLN A 295 -29.77 3.10 29.12
C GLN A 295 -28.66 2.16 28.64
N SER A 296 -28.16 2.35 27.41
CA SER A 296 -27.06 1.56 26.90
C SER A 296 -25.82 1.65 27.79
N VAL A 297 -25.04 0.58 27.82
CA VAL A 297 -23.81 0.50 28.63
C VAL A 297 -22.82 1.61 28.27
N SER A 298 -22.64 1.88 26.97
CA SER A 298 -21.78 2.95 26.48
C SER A 298 -22.25 4.34 26.93
N ALA A 299 -23.56 4.60 26.91
CA ALA A 299 -24.12 5.85 27.41
C ALA A 299 -23.85 6.01 28.91
N HIS A 300 -24.07 4.95 29.72
CA HIS A 300 -23.77 4.96 31.15
C HIS A 300 -22.29 5.25 31.43
N CYS A 301 -21.36 4.58 30.75
CA CYS A 301 -19.94 4.82 30.94
C CYS A 301 -19.52 6.25 30.57
N VAL A 302 -19.97 6.76 29.41
CA VAL A 302 -19.65 8.13 28.98
C VAL A 302 -20.24 9.16 29.94
N ASP A 303 -21.49 9.00 30.37
CA ASP A 303 -22.11 9.92 31.33
C ASP A 303 -21.36 9.96 32.65
N ALA A 304 -20.90 8.81 33.15
CA ALA A 304 -20.10 8.72 34.36
C ALA A 304 -18.74 9.43 34.22
N TYR A 305 -18.04 9.23 33.08
CA TYR A 305 -16.78 9.93 32.83
C TYR A 305 -16.97 11.45 32.71
N LEU A 306 -18.01 11.90 32.01
CA LEU A 306 -18.31 13.34 31.87
C LEU A 306 -18.72 13.97 33.20
N LYS A 307 -19.49 13.25 34.04
CA LYS A 307 -19.81 13.69 35.42
C LYS A 307 -18.53 13.80 36.26
N GLY A 308 -17.70 12.75 36.26
CA GLY A 308 -16.44 12.73 37.00
C GLY A 308 -15.45 13.81 36.55
N GLN A 309 -15.46 14.17 35.26
CA GLN A 309 -14.65 15.26 34.73
C GLN A 309 -14.99 16.62 35.37
N LEU A 310 -16.30 16.89 35.54
CA LEU A 310 -16.80 18.13 36.13
C LEU A 310 -16.63 18.17 37.65
N GLU A 311 -16.74 17.03 38.32
CA GLU A 311 -16.49 16.90 39.76
C GLU A 311 -14.99 17.03 40.07
N THR A 312 -14.14 16.43 39.24
CA THR A 312 -12.68 16.56 39.33
C THR A 312 -12.25 18.00 39.08
N LEU A 313 -12.86 18.70 38.11
CA LEU A 313 -12.61 20.12 37.91
C LEU A 313 -12.91 20.94 39.18
N ALA A 314 -14.09 20.74 39.79
CA ALA A 314 -14.46 21.43 41.03
C ALA A 314 -13.52 21.09 42.21
N SER A 315 -13.07 19.84 42.29
CA SER A 315 -12.08 19.40 43.29
C SER A 315 -10.72 20.07 43.09
N LEU A 316 -10.17 20.03 41.86
CA LEU A 316 -8.91 20.66 41.50
C LEU A 316 -8.92 22.17 41.74
N MET A 317 -10.05 22.83 41.48
CA MET A 317 -10.19 24.26 41.71
C MET A 317 -10.23 24.64 43.20
N ARG A 318 -10.64 23.72 44.09
CA ARG A 318 -10.59 23.89 45.56
C ARG A 318 -9.20 23.61 46.14
N ASP A 319 -8.47 22.63 45.60
CA ASP A 319 -7.12 22.26 46.05
C ASP A 319 -6.02 22.60 45.02
N ARG A 320 -5.85 23.90 44.78
CA ARG A 320 -4.84 24.41 43.83
C ARG A 320 -3.40 24.25 44.32
N LYS A 321 -3.19 24.30 45.64
CA LYS A 321 -1.86 24.33 46.26
C LYS A 321 -1.21 22.95 46.40
N GLY A 322 -1.98 21.87 46.28
CA GLY A 322 -1.49 20.49 46.39
C GLY A 322 -0.85 19.89 45.13
N GLN A 323 -0.73 20.63 44.02
CA GLN A 323 -0.27 20.08 42.74
C GLN A 323 1.25 20.23 42.54
N THR A 324 1.92 19.15 42.12
CA THR A 324 3.37 19.12 41.83
C THR A 324 3.72 19.48 40.39
N ARG A 325 2.72 19.57 39.50
CA ARG A 325 2.85 19.97 38.10
C ARG A 325 2.13 21.30 37.89
N ALA A 326 2.51 22.04 36.84
CA ALA A 326 1.84 23.27 36.41
C ALA A 326 0.30 23.06 36.35
N PHE A 327 -0.45 23.91 37.05
CA PHE A 327 -1.88 23.71 37.27
C PHE A 327 -2.69 23.68 35.96
N SER A 328 -2.32 24.49 34.97
CA SER A 328 -2.93 24.47 33.63
C SER A 328 -2.80 23.11 32.94
N ARG A 329 -1.68 22.39 33.15
CA ARG A 329 -1.47 21.04 32.62
C ARG A 329 -2.35 20.00 33.32
N VAL A 330 -2.51 20.11 34.64
CA VAL A 330 -3.40 19.23 35.41
C VAL A 330 -4.86 19.43 34.98
N LEU A 331 -5.29 20.68 34.77
CA LEU A 331 -6.60 21.00 34.22
C LEU A 331 -6.77 20.47 32.79
N GLN A 332 -5.73 20.57 31.96
CA GLN A 332 -5.75 20.07 30.59
C GLN A 332 -5.88 18.54 30.55
N ASP A 333 -5.16 17.83 31.41
CA ASP A 333 -5.24 16.36 31.54
C ASP A 333 -6.67 15.94 31.91
N ASN A 334 -7.31 16.63 32.86
CA ASN A 334 -8.72 16.39 33.21
C ASN A 334 -9.66 16.71 32.04
N GLN A 335 -9.44 17.84 31.35
CA GLN A 335 -10.25 18.26 30.22
C GLN A 335 -10.18 17.27 29.05
N MET A 336 -9.06 16.58 28.88
CA MET A 336 -8.87 15.53 27.87
C MET A 336 -9.19 14.11 28.38
N LEU A 337 -9.97 13.98 29.45
CA LEU A 337 -10.38 12.70 30.05
C LEU A 337 -9.20 11.72 30.21
N SER A 338 -8.06 12.19 30.71
CA SER A 338 -6.81 11.41 30.78
C SER A 338 -6.97 10.08 31.52
N VAL A 339 -7.84 10.01 32.54
CA VAL A 339 -8.17 8.78 33.27
C VAL A 339 -8.78 7.73 32.34
N MET A 340 -9.81 8.09 31.57
CA MET A 340 -10.44 7.19 30.59
C MET A 340 -9.42 6.71 29.56
N ARG A 341 -8.58 7.62 29.05
CA ARG A 341 -7.54 7.30 28.06
C ARG A 341 -6.52 6.31 28.62
N ALA A 342 -6.03 6.57 29.83
CA ALA A 342 -5.07 5.71 30.52
C ALA A 342 -5.65 4.32 30.81
N ASP A 343 -6.93 4.26 31.22
CA ASP A 343 -7.62 3.00 31.47
C ASP A 343 -7.81 2.20 30.18
N ILE A 344 -8.27 2.83 29.08
CA ILE A 344 -8.40 2.14 27.78
C ILE A 344 -7.02 1.63 27.31
N GLY A 345 -5.98 2.47 27.38
CA GLY A 345 -4.62 2.09 27.01
C GLY A 345 -4.15 0.85 27.78
N ARG A 346 -4.27 0.88 29.11
CA ARG A 346 -3.90 -0.25 29.98
C ARG A 346 -4.64 -1.54 29.61
N ARG A 347 -5.95 -1.48 29.33
CA ARG A 347 -6.73 -2.66 28.96
C ARG A 347 -6.33 -3.23 27.62
N PHE A 348 -6.04 -2.37 26.65
CA PHE A 348 -5.52 -2.80 25.36
C PHE A 348 -4.16 -3.47 25.53
N ASP A 349 -3.24 -2.89 26.31
CA ASP A 349 -1.94 -3.50 26.61
C ASP A 349 -2.09 -4.90 27.27
N GLN A 350 -3.02 -5.04 28.21
CA GLN A 350 -3.34 -6.32 28.85
C GLN A 350 -3.83 -7.36 27.84
N VAL A 351 -4.80 -7.00 26.99
CA VAL A 351 -5.35 -7.89 25.97
C VAL A 351 -4.29 -8.26 24.93
N GLN A 352 -3.42 -7.32 24.55
CA GLN A 352 -2.31 -7.59 23.65
C GLN A 352 -1.37 -8.64 24.22
N ALA A 353 -1.03 -8.53 25.51
CA ALA A 353 -0.19 -9.49 26.19
C ALA A 353 -0.85 -10.88 26.25
N GLU A 354 -2.15 -10.95 26.51
CA GLU A 354 -2.92 -12.21 26.48
C GLU A 354 -2.95 -12.84 25.08
N LEU A 355 -3.17 -12.04 24.04
CA LEU A 355 -3.14 -12.48 22.65
C LEU A 355 -1.77 -13.03 22.26
N LYS A 356 -0.69 -12.30 22.55
CA LYS A 356 0.69 -12.76 22.31
C LYS A 356 0.96 -14.10 22.99
N ARG A 357 0.46 -14.32 24.21
CA ARG A 357 0.59 -15.60 24.94
C ARG A 357 -0.08 -16.77 24.24
N THR A 358 -1.19 -16.55 23.53
CA THR A 358 -1.85 -17.63 22.77
C THR A 358 -0.94 -18.19 21.67
N GLU A 359 -0.04 -17.36 21.14
CA GLU A 359 0.94 -17.73 20.11
C GLU A 359 2.27 -18.24 20.67
N TRP A 360 2.46 -18.24 21.99
CA TRP A 360 3.71 -18.72 22.57
C TRP A 360 4.00 -20.17 22.19
N PRO A 361 5.27 -20.49 21.88
CA PRO A 361 5.67 -21.87 21.62
C PRO A 361 5.51 -22.73 22.88
N LEU A 362 5.37 -24.04 22.69
CA LEU A 362 5.11 -24.99 23.78
C LEU A 362 6.16 -24.91 24.90
N TRP A 363 7.44 -24.74 24.56
CA TRP A 363 8.51 -24.62 25.57
C TRP A 363 8.33 -23.41 26.50
N LEU A 364 7.81 -22.29 25.99
CA LEU A 364 7.57 -21.08 26.76
C LEU A 364 6.29 -21.20 27.60
N LYS A 365 5.23 -21.80 27.03
CA LYS A 365 3.99 -22.11 27.76
C LYS A 365 4.21 -23.06 28.92
N ASN A 366 5.08 -24.06 28.72
CA ASN A 366 5.45 -25.04 29.75
C ASN A 366 6.55 -24.55 30.70
N GLY A 367 7.16 -23.38 30.41
CA GLY A 367 8.17 -22.77 31.24
C GLY A 367 7.62 -22.16 32.53
N GLY A 368 8.45 -22.03 33.55
CA GLY A 368 8.07 -21.37 34.81
C GLY A 368 7.88 -19.85 34.66
N ASN A 369 7.21 -19.23 35.63
CA ASN A 369 6.91 -17.79 35.60
C ASN A 369 8.14 -16.90 35.38
N THR A 370 9.30 -17.24 35.98
CA THR A 370 10.55 -16.48 35.80
C THR A 370 11.04 -16.49 34.34
N LEU A 371 10.92 -17.63 33.66
CA LEU A 371 11.29 -17.76 32.24
C LEU A 371 10.36 -16.90 31.37
N GLN A 372 9.05 -16.98 31.63
CA GLN A 372 8.05 -16.21 30.90
C GLN A 372 8.21 -14.69 31.14
N GLN A 373 8.51 -14.28 32.37
CA GLN A 373 8.81 -12.89 32.71
C GLN A 373 10.04 -12.40 31.95
N ARG A 374 11.14 -13.16 31.98
CA ARG A 374 12.36 -12.78 31.25
C ARG A 374 12.14 -12.70 29.74
N TYR A 375 11.35 -13.61 29.16
CA TYR A 375 10.98 -13.54 27.75
C TYR A 375 10.27 -12.23 27.43
N VAL A 376 9.26 -11.85 28.22
CA VAL A 376 8.48 -10.62 28.01
C VAL A 376 9.35 -9.37 28.19
N GLU A 377 10.24 -9.36 29.19
CA GLU A 377 11.20 -8.26 29.40
C GLU A 377 12.10 -8.06 28.17
N LEU A 378 12.65 -9.15 27.63
CA LEU A 378 13.52 -9.10 26.46
C LEU A 378 12.78 -8.73 25.18
N GLU A 379 11.56 -9.26 24.99
CA GLU A 379 10.69 -8.88 23.87
C GLU A 379 10.36 -7.38 23.92
N HIS A 380 10.02 -6.87 25.11
CA HIS A 380 9.74 -5.45 25.30
C HIS A 380 10.98 -4.57 25.08
N SER A 381 12.15 -4.99 25.58
CA SER A 381 13.43 -4.32 25.34
C SER A 381 13.73 -4.23 23.83
N MET A 382 13.58 -5.35 23.12
CA MET A 382 13.76 -5.44 21.67
C MET A 382 12.80 -4.51 20.92
N GLU A 383 11.50 -4.51 21.25
CA GLU A 383 10.49 -3.63 20.64
C GLU A 383 10.79 -2.15 20.90
N LYS A 384 11.23 -1.81 22.11
CA LYS A 384 11.63 -0.44 22.48
C LYS A 384 12.83 0.03 21.66
N TYR A 385 13.94 -0.71 21.66
CA TYR A 385 15.14 -0.31 20.92
C TYR A 385 14.94 -0.33 19.40
N HIS A 386 14.05 -1.19 18.89
CA HIS A 386 13.61 -1.11 17.50
C HIS A 386 12.90 0.22 17.21
N SER A 387 11.99 0.64 18.10
CA SER A 387 11.27 1.93 17.96
C SER A 387 12.23 3.12 18.05
N ASP A 388 13.17 3.10 19.01
CA ASP A 388 14.20 4.14 19.17
C ASP A 388 15.09 4.24 17.91
N TYR A 389 15.54 3.10 17.39
CA TYR A 389 16.28 3.04 16.12
C TYR A 389 15.46 3.56 14.95
N ARG A 390 14.18 3.20 14.84
CA ARG A 390 13.29 3.68 13.77
C ARG A 390 13.18 5.19 13.74
N VAL A 391 13.03 5.84 14.89
CA VAL A 391 13.00 7.31 14.98
C VAL A 391 14.27 7.95 14.40
N VAL A 392 15.45 7.41 14.72
CA VAL A 392 16.72 7.95 14.20
C VAL A 392 16.92 7.58 12.72
N PHE A 393 16.52 6.38 12.33
CA PHE A 393 16.54 5.90 10.95
C PHE A 393 15.69 6.79 10.04
N ASP A 394 14.45 7.05 10.43
CA ASP A 394 13.50 7.84 9.62
C ASP A 394 13.99 9.28 9.46
N ARG A 395 14.60 9.89 10.48
CA ARG A 395 15.25 11.21 10.34
C ARG A 395 16.35 11.24 9.29
N CYS A 396 17.04 10.12 9.08
CA CYS A 396 18.14 10.02 8.11
C CYS A 396 17.65 9.63 6.71
N PHE A 397 16.68 8.71 6.62
CA PHE A 397 16.38 7.98 5.39
C PHE A 397 14.91 8.09 4.93
N SER A 398 14.02 8.72 5.71
CA SER A 398 12.62 8.90 5.31
C SER A 398 12.51 9.92 4.17
N PHE A 399 12.36 9.40 2.94
CA PHE A 399 12.13 10.22 1.77
C PHE A 399 10.78 10.97 1.85
N LYS A 400 9.75 10.33 2.44
CA LYS A 400 8.45 10.96 2.66
C LYS A 400 8.56 12.19 3.56
N ASP A 401 9.20 12.04 4.72
CA ASP A 401 9.33 13.15 5.68
C ASP A 401 10.17 14.29 5.09
N TYR A 402 11.19 13.96 4.28
CA TYR A 402 11.94 14.95 3.54
C TYR A 402 11.05 15.75 2.58
N VAL A 403 10.20 15.09 1.79
CA VAL A 403 9.27 15.75 0.86
C VAL A 403 8.26 16.64 1.60
N LEU A 404 7.66 16.13 2.67
CA LEU A 404 6.70 16.87 3.49
C LEU A 404 7.33 18.12 4.11
N ARG A 405 8.56 17.99 4.63
CA ARG A 405 9.30 19.11 5.19
C ARG A 405 9.66 20.15 4.13
N CYS A 406 10.17 19.75 2.97
CA CYS A 406 10.47 20.67 1.88
C CYS A 406 9.23 21.45 1.42
N PHE A 407 8.08 20.79 1.32
CA PHE A 407 6.82 21.46 0.98
C PHE A 407 6.37 22.43 2.08
N SER A 408 6.41 22.00 3.35
CA SER A 408 6.00 22.83 4.49
C SER A 408 6.88 24.09 4.63
N GLU A 409 8.20 23.95 4.50
CA GLU A 409 9.15 25.07 4.49
C GLU A 409 8.88 26.04 3.33
N TRP A 410 8.60 25.52 2.12
CA TRP A 410 8.24 26.34 0.98
C TRP A 410 6.89 27.04 1.17
N ALA A 411 5.84 26.35 1.60
CA ALA A 411 4.52 26.92 1.81
C ALA A 411 4.56 28.03 2.88
N MET A 412 5.29 27.81 3.96
CA MET A 412 5.47 28.83 5.00
C MET A 412 6.23 30.05 4.48
N SER A 413 7.32 29.85 3.73
CA SER A 413 8.16 30.96 3.25
C SER A 413 7.55 31.72 2.07
N ALA A 414 6.93 31.04 1.11
CA ALA A 414 6.40 31.64 -0.12
C ALA A 414 4.95 32.12 0.03
N LEU A 415 4.14 31.44 0.84
CA LEU A 415 2.70 31.72 0.99
C LEU A 415 2.34 32.31 2.37
N GLY A 416 3.18 32.07 3.39
CA GLY A 416 2.88 32.41 4.78
C GLY A 416 1.88 31.46 5.43
N GLU A 417 1.79 30.22 4.95
CA GLU A 417 0.77 29.24 5.35
C GLU A 417 1.39 27.92 5.79
N GLN A 418 0.79 27.28 6.80
CA GLN A 418 1.09 25.90 7.17
C GLN A 418 0.10 24.98 6.46
N LEU A 419 0.61 24.17 5.52
CA LEU A 419 -0.21 23.31 4.66
C LEU A 419 0.25 21.86 4.77
N GLU A 420 -0.72 20.94 4.90
CA GLU A 420 -0.49 19.51 5.01
C GLU A 420 -0.64 18.82 3.64
N ALA A 421 0.47 18.45 3.01
CA ALA A 421 0.48 17.92 1.64
C ALA A 421 -0.36 16.65 1.44
N GLU A 422 -0.48 15.78 2.46
CA GLU A 422 -1.25 14.54 2.39
C GLU A 422 -2.77 14.77 2.27
N THR A 423 -3.25 15.93 2.74
CA THR A 423 -4.67 16.31 2.70
C THR A 423 -5.08 16.93 1.36
N ILE A 424 -4.10 17.44 0.60
CA ILE A 424 -4.31 18.11 -0.67
C ILE A 424 -4.25 17.09 -1.81
N LYS A 425 -5.23 17.14 -2.72
CA LYS A 425 -5.27 16.32 -3.92
C LYS A 425 -4.96 17.14 -5.16
N VAL A 426 -4.13 16.57 -6.02
CA VAL A 426 -3.74 17.14 -7.31
C VAL A 426 -4.39 16.30 -8.40
N ARG A 427 -5.23 16.96 -9.21
CA ARG A 427 -5.77 16.39 -10.44
C ARG A 427 -5.02 16.98 -11.62
N SER A 428 -4.36 16.12 -12.38
CA SER A 428 -3.58 16.46 -13.57
C SER A 428 -4.26 15.91 -14.82
N VAL A 429 -4.42 16.73 -15.87
CA VAL A 429 -5.01 16.34 -17.17
C VAL A 429 -4.03 16.60 -18.30
N HIS A 430 -3.53 15.53 -18.92
CA HIS A 430 -2.67 15.60 -20.11
C HIS A 430 -3.48 15.30 -21.37
N LYS A 431 -3.33 16.10 -22.43
CA LYS A 431 -4.10 15.96 -23.68
C LYS A 431 -3.18 15.68 -24.85
N MET A 432 -3.57 14.75 -25.72
CA MET A 432 -2.86 14.40 -26.95
C MET A 432 -3.83 14.28 -28.13
N GLN A 433 -3.43 14.77 -29.31
CA GLN A 433 -4.19 14.59 -30.55
C GLN A 433 -3.62 13.43 -31.36
N LEU A 434 -4.43 12.42 -31.69
CA LEU A 434 -4.02 11.24 -32.44
C LEU A 434 -5.12 10.77 -33.38
N GLY A 435 -4.78 10.59 -34.66
CA GLY A 435 -5.70 9.98 -35.65
C GLY A 435 -7.08 10.65 -35.73
N GLY A 436 -7.16 11.97 -35.52
CA GLY A 436 -8.41 12.75 -35.54
C GLY A 436 -9.21 12.74 -34.24
N ARG A 437 -8.68 12.18 -33.14
CA ARG A 437 -9.32 12.12 -31.82
C ARG A 437 -8.42 12.70 -30.73
N THR A 438 -9.02 13.14 -29.63
CA THR A 438 -8.29 13.64 -28.46
C THR A 438 -8.22 12.57 -27.38
N LEU A 439 -7.01 12.21 -26.95
CA LEU A 439 -6.78 11.41 -25.75
C LEU A 439 -6.57 12.33 -24.55
N GLU A 440 -7.31 12.11 -23.48
CA GLU A 440 -7.12 12.78 -22.20
C GLU A 440 -6.72 11.77 -21.13
N GLN A 441 -5.56 11.98 -20.51
CA GLN A 441 -5.11 11.22 -19.35
C GLN A 441 -5.34 12.06 -18.09
N VAL A 442 -6.22 11.57 -17.23
CA VAL A 442 -6.56 12.18 -15.94
C VAL A 442 -5.94 11.35 -14.83
N ASP A 443 -5.08 11.95 -14.03
CA ASP A 443 -4.52 11.31 -12.84
C ASP A 443 -4.86 12.12 -11.59
N ASN A 444 -5.26 11.42 -10.52
CA ASN A 444 -5.50 11.98 -9.20
C ASN A 444 -4.42 11.49 -8.23
N ARG A 445 -3.67 12.41 -7.64
CA ARG A 445 -2.55 12.13 -6.72
C ARG A 445 -2.71 12.90 -5.42
N THR A 446 -2.09 12.44 -4.33
CA THR A 446 -1.79 13.36 -3.21
C THR A 446 -0.80 14.43 -3.67
N LEU A 447 -0.72 15.56 -2.98
CA LEU A 447 0.28 16.56 -3.31
C LEU A 447 1.71 16.01 -3.14
N THR A 448 1.96 15.21 -2.11
CA THR A 448 3.24 14.50 -1.90
C THR A 448 3.62 13.66 -3.12
N GLU A 449 2.69 12.87 -3.65
CA GLU A 449 2.92 12.06 -4.85
C GLU A 449 3.20 12.91 -6.08
N PHE A 450 2.47 14.01 -6.25
CA PHE A 450 2.67 14.91 -7.37
C PHE A 450 4.03 15.61 -7.33
N ILE A 451 4.50 16.01 -6.13
CA ILE A 451 5.84 16.58 -5.94
C ILE A 451 6.93 15.60 -6.35
N ILE A 452 6.75 14.31 -6.05
CA ILE A 452 7.73 13.26 -6.39
C ILE A 452 7.64 12.86 -7.88
N PHE A 453 6.43 12.89 -8.45
CA PHE A 453 6.18 12.66 -9.87
C PHE A 453 6.79 13.76 -10.75
N GLY A 454 6.61 15.02 -10.35
CA GLY A 454 7.15 16.19 -11.05
C GLY A 454 6.27 16.70 -12.20
N LEU A 455 6.70 17.80 -12.83
CA LEU A 455 6.01 18.42 -13.96
C LEU A 455 6.35 17.74 -15.29
N HIS A 456 5.53 17.99 -16.31
CA HIS A 456 5.84 17.68 -17.71
C HIS A 456 6.73 18.76 -18.35
N ASP A 457 7.41 18.40 -19.46
CA ASP A 457 8.33 19.27 -20.19
C ASP A 457 7.61 20.44 -20.87
N GLU A 458 8.35 21.52 -21.12
CA GLU A 458 7.81 22.72 -21.75
C GLU A 458 7.19 22.38 -23.13
N GLY A 459 6.00 22.94 -23.40
CA GLY A 459 5.21 22.65 -24.60
C GLY A 459 4.23 21.47 -24.47
N TYR A 460 4.30 20.68 -23.40
CA TYR A 460 3.43 19.51 -23.16
C TYR A 460 2.87 19.47 -21.72
N LYS A 461 2.62 20.64 -21.14
CA LYS A 461 2.13 20.80 -19.76
C LYS A 461 0.77 20.14 -19.59
N ALA A 462 0.59 19.46 -18.46
CA ALA A 462 -0.70 18.99 -18.03
C ALA A 462 -1.47 20.12 -17.32
N GLU A 463 -2.79 20.13 -17.45
CA GLU A 463 -3.66 21.05 -16.71
C GLU A 463 -3.78 20.57 -15.26
N ILE A 464 -3.37 21.40 -14.30
CA ILE A 464 -3.36 21.06 -12.87
C ILE A 464 -4.52 21.74 -12.14
N SER A 465 -5.21 20.98 -11.29
CA SER A 465 -6.23 21.48 -10.38
C SER A 465 -6.02 20.91 -8.97
N LEU A 466 -6.22 21.75 -7.96
CA LEU A 466 -5.96 21.43 -6.55
C LEU A 466 -7.28 21.38 -5.77
N THR A 467 -7.44 20.40 -4.90
CA THR A 467 -8.59 20.27 -3.98
C THR A 467 -8.13 19.86 -2.59
N GLY A 468 -8.97 20.07 -1.57
CA GLY A 468 -8.62 19.75 -0.17
C GLY A 468 -7.78 20.83 0.54
N MET A 469 -7.66 22.03 -0.03
CA MET A 469 -6.97 23.16 0.60
C MET A 469 -7.87 23.88 1.62
N PRO A 470 -7.32 24.47 2.69
CA PRO A 470 -8.08 25.30 3.62
C PRO A 470 -8.78 26.48 2.92
N PRO A 471 -9.96 26.93 3.40
CA PRO A 471 -10.63 28.11 2.85
C PRO A 471 -9.72 29.33 2.87
N GLY A 472 -9.59 30.01 1.72
CA GLY A 472 -8.75 31.21 1.59
C GLY A 472 -7.26 30.97 1.39
N SER A 473 -6.81 29.72 1.19
CA SER A 473 -5.41 29.42 0.91
C SER A 473 -4.91 30.10 -0.36
N LYS A 474 -3.67 30.61 -0.32
CA LYS A 474 -2.94 31.20 -1.45
C LYS A 474 -2.28 30.15 -2.34
N LEU A 475 -2.31 28.87 -1.96
CA LEU A 475 -1.79 27.81 -2.80
C LEU A 475 -2.63 27.70 -4.09
N SER A 476 -1.97 27.90 -5.24
CA SER A 476 -2.57 27.78 -6.56
C SER A 476 -1.76 26.84 -7.44
N ALA A 477 -2.36 26.34 -8.52
CA ALA A 477 -1.64 25.53 -9.51
C ALA A 477 -0.42 26.27 -10.06
N ALA A 478 -0.53 27.57 -10.36
CA ALA A 478 0.58 28.38 -10.85
C ALA A 478 1.72 28.52 -9.82
N ALA A 479 1.40 28.73 -8.54
CA ALA A 479 2.40 28.81 -7.47
C ALA A 479 3.13 27.46 -7.30
N LEU A 480 2.39 26.36 -7.34
CA LEU A 480 2.94 25.00 -7.28
C LEU A 480 3.85 24.71 -8.49
N GLU A 481 3.41 25.03 -9.70
CA GLU A 481 4.20 24.86 -10.92
C GLU A 481 5.49 25.69 -10.87
N GLN A 482 5.41 26.95 -10.43
CA GLN A 482 6.57 27.83 -10.33
C GLN A 482 7.62 27.27 -9.37
N TRP A 483 7.21 26.70 -8.24
CA TRP A 483 8.11 26.03 -7.30
C TRP A 483 8.72 24.76 -7.91
N LEU A 484 7.86 23.90 -8.48
CA LEU A 484 8.27 22.62 -9.07
C LEU A 484 9.16 22.77 -10.32
N ASN A 485 9.14 23.94 -10.96
CA ASN A 485 9.95 24.20 -12.15
C ASN A 485 11.46 24.13 -11.90
N ASN A 486 11.90 24.44 -10.67
CA ASN A 486 13.32 24.59 -10.32
C ASN A 486 13.81 23.61 -9.24
N ILE A 487 12.95 22.74 -8.74
CA ILE A 487 13.27 21.80 -7.66
C ILE A 487 13.19 20.35 -8.16
N ASN A 488 14.09 19.51 -7.64
CA ASN A 488 13.99 18.08 -7.81
C ASN A 488 14.20 17.40 -6.46
N VAL A 489 13.10 17.14 -5.77
CA VAL A 489 13.11 16.66 -4.39
C VAL A 489 13.82 15.30 -4.26
N ARG A 490 13.69 14.41 -5.26
CA ARG A 490 14.42 13.14 -5.31
C ARG A 490 15.94 13.33 -5.31
N SER A 491 16.43 14.24 -6.16
CA SER A 491 17.86 14.52 -6.27
C SER A 491 18.40 15.25 -5.04
N GLN A 492 17.62 16.18 -4.49
CA GLN A 492 18.00 16.92 -3.28
C GLN A 492 18.04 16.01 -2.05
N PHE A 493 17.06 15.12 -1.90
CA PHE A 493 17.07 14.09 -0.85
C PHE A 493 18.36 13.26 -0.91
N VAL A 494 18.66 12.65 -2.06
CA VAL A 494 19.88 11.84 -2.21
C VAL A 494 21.15 12.66 -1.97
N SER A 495 21.16 13.95 -2.33
CA SER A 495 22.30 14.84 -2.08
C SER A 495 22.42 15.27 -0.62
N SER A 496 21.35 15.15 0.17
CA SER A 496 21.34 15.45 1.61
C SER A 496 21.79 14.26 2.48
N LEU A 497 21.87 13.05 1.93
CA LEU A 497 22.32 11.87 2.65
C LEU A 497 23.82 11.94 2.95
N SER A 498 24.18 11.75 4.22
CA SER A 498 25.58 11.68 4.65
C SER A 498 26.27 10.41 4.13
N ALA A 499 27.58 10.49 3.89
CA ALA A 499 28.40 9.34 3.52
C ALA A 499 28.68 8.43 4.73
N ASP A 500 28.75 9.00 5.93
CA ASP A 500 29.06 8.31 7.19
C ASP A 500 27.90 8.44 8.20
N PRO A 501 27.66 7.42 9.05
CA PRO A 501 26.61 7.44 10.06
C PRO A 501 26.90 8.49 11.14
N SER A 502 25.86 9.17 11.63
CA SER A 502 25.98 10.02 12.82
C SER A 502 26.25 9.18 14.08
N PRO A 503 26.85 9.75 15.14
CA PRO A 503 27.04 9.05 16.41
C PRO A 503 25.71 8.55 17.01
N GLU A 504 24.64 9.31 16.84
CA GLU A 504 23.27 8.96 17.28
C GLU A 504 22.73 7.75 16.53
N PHE A 505 22.88 7.72 15.20
CA PHE A 505 22.49 6.55 14.38
C PHE A 505 23.30 5.32 14.78
N ALA A 506 24.62 5.49 14.92
CA ALA A 506 25.50 4.40 15.28
C ALA A 506 25.13 3.80 16.64
N GLN A 507 24.81 4.64 17.63
CA GLN A 507 24.37 4.18 18.94
C GLN A 507 23.02 3.47 18.88
N ALA A 508 22.00 4.09 18.26
CA ALA A 508 20.67 3.52 18.17
C ALA A 508 20.63 2.18 17.43
N TYR A 509 21.39 2.06 16.32
CA TYR A 509 21.52 0.78 15.61
C TYR A 509 22.23 -0.28 16.45
N ARG A 510 23.28 0.07 17.20
CA ARG A 510 23.97 -0.87 18.09
C ARG A 510 23.04 -1.39 19.18
N ASP A 511 22.28 -0.52 19.83
CA ASP A 511 21.34 -0.91 20.89
C ASP A 511 20.21 -1.79 20.35
N HIS A 512 19.70 -1.45 19.16
CA HIS A 512 18.74 -2.27 18.43
C HIS A 512 19.29 -3.66 18.10
N LEU A 513 20.48 -3.74 17.52
CA LEU A 513 21.10 -5.01 17.15
C LEU A 513 21.42 -5.85 18.39
N HIS A 514 21.95 -5.23 19.46
CA HIS A 514 22.26 -5.92 20.70
C HIS A 514 21.02 -6.53 21.34
N SER A 515 19.93 -5.76 21.47
CA SER A 515 18.67 -6.27 22.02
C SER A 515 18.04 -7.38 21.17
N ASN A 516 18.12 -7.29 19.83
CA ASN A 516 17.70 -8.37 18.94
C ASN A 516 18.52 -9.65 19.15
N ILE A 517 19.85 -9.54 19.28
CA ILE A 517 20.72 -10.69 19.51
C ILE A 517 20.43 -11.30 20.88
N GLU A 518 20.26 -10.49 21.93
CA GLU A 518 19.94 -10.96 23.29
C GLU A 518 18.62 -11.75 23.29
N PHE A 519 17.57 -11.20 22.67
CA PHE A 519 16.28 -11.89 22.57
C PHE A 519 16.37 -13.17 21.73
N ALA A 520 17.02 -13.12 20.56
CA ALA A 520 17.19 -14.30 19.71
C ALA A 520 18.01 -15.40 20.40
N LEU A 521 19.05 -15.03 21.17
CA LEU A 521 19.87 -15.95 21.95
C LEU A 521 19.05 -16.61 23.05
N PHE A 522 18.24 -15.84 23.78
CA PHE A 522 17.35 -16.36 24.81
C PHE A 522 16.39 -17.41 24.24
N VAL A 523 15.76 -17.09 23.09
CA VAL A 523 14.89 -18.03 22.37
C VAL A 523 15.65 -19.27 21.93
N ALA A 524 16.84 -19.13 21.33
CA ALA A 524 17.63 -20.26 20.83
C ALA A 524 18.08 -21.21 21.95
N ARG A 525 18.52 -20.67 23.09
CA ARG A 525 18.92 -21.42 24.28
C ARG A 525 17.76 -22.24 24.87
N HIS A 526 16.60 -21.61 25.06
CA HIS A 526 15.47 -22.26 25.74
C HIS A 526 14.57 -23.11 24.82
N SER A 527 14.62 -22.88 23.51
CA SER A 527 13.95 -23.75 22.53
C SER A 527 14.76 -24.99 22.17
N GLY A 528 16.01 -25.10 22.64
CA GLY A 528 16.91 -26.23 22.35
C GLY A 528 17.65 -26.13 21.01
N ILE A 529 17.61 -24.98 20.34
CA ILE A 529 18.41 -24.73 19.12
C ILE A 529 19.91 -24.68 19.47
N PHE A 530 20.25 -24.03 20.59
CA PHE A 530 21.61 -23.94 21.11
C PHE A 530 21.77 -24.74 22.41
N SER A 531 22.92 -25.39 22.55
CA SER A 531 23.41 -25.89 23.84
C SER A 531 23.90 -24.73 24.72
N GLU A 532 24.05 -25.01 26.02
CA GLU A 532 24.64 -24.06 26.98
C GLU A 532 26.05 -23.60 26.58
N THR A 533 26.85 -24.48 25.96
CA THR A 533 28.19 -24.13 25.47
C THR A 533 28.10 -23.15 24.30
N GLU A 534 27.20 -23.39 23.34
CA GLU A 534 27.01 -22.50 22.17
C GLU A 534 26.43 -21.16 22.59
N ALA A 535 25.50 -21.13 23.55
CA ALA A 535 24.96 -19.87 24.08
C ALA A 535 26.06 -19.01 24.73
N LYS A 536 26.95 -19.62 25.51
CA LYS A 536 28.10 -18.93 26.14
C LYS A 536 29.09 -18.37 25.12
N VAL A 537 29.25 -19.00 23.96
CA VAL A 537 30.10 -18.47 22.87
C VAL A 537 29.55 -17.12 22.39
N ILE A 538 28.23 -16.99 22.23
CA ILE A 538 27.62 -15.72 21.84
C ILE A 538 27.77 -14.65 22.94
N GLU A 539 27.52 -15.01 24.21
CA GLU A 539 27.70 -14.09 25.35
C GLU A 539 29.13 -13.54 25.43
N ARG A 540 30.15 -14.41 25.24
CA ARG A 540 31.57 -14.01 25.18
C ARG A 540 31.87 -13.12 23.99
N ALA A 541 31.32 -13.41 22.81
CA ALA A 541 31.48 -12.58 21.63
C ALA A 541 30.94 -11.16 21.86
N LEU A 542 29.76 -11.05 22.48
CA LEU A 542 29.14 -9.76 22.83
C LEU A 542 29.91 -9.01 23.93
N ALA A 543 30.66 -9.72 24.77
CA ALA A 543 31.57 -9.14 25.75
C ALA A 543 32.94 -8.73 25.18
N GLY A 544 33.21 -8.98 23.89
CA GLY A 544 34.45 -8.59 23.22
C GLY A 544 35.59 -9.60 23.35
N ASP A 545 35.29 -10.87 23.59
CA ASP A 545 36.31 -11.92 23.62
C ASP A 545 36.92 -12.16 22.22
N SER A 546 38.19 -11.77 22.07
CA SER A 546 38.97 -11.94 20.83
C SER A 546 39.19 -13.39 20.36
N SER A 547 38.94 -14.38 21.22
CA SER A 547 39.02 -15.80 20.84
C SER A 547 37.80 -16.29 20.07
N VAL A 548 36.71 -15.51 20.05
CA VAL A 548 35.52 -15.77 19.23
C VAL A 548 35.59 -14.94 17.97
N SER A 549 35.60 -15.60 16.81
CA SER A 549 35.57 -14.91 15.52
C SER A 549 34.14 -14.60 15.10
N ILE A 550 33.90 -13.37 14.62
CA ILE A 550 32.63 -12.91 14.07
C ILE A 550 32.84 -12.58 12.60
N ARG A 551 32.19 -13.33 11.71
CA ARG A 551 32.39 -13.23 10.26
C ARG A 551 31.10 -12.92 9.52
N GLY A 552 31.22 -12.23 8.38
CA GLY A 552 30.11 -11.92 7.47
C GLY A 552 30.19 -12.74 6.19
N LEU A 553 29.05 -13.30 5.76
CA LEU A 553 28.94 -14.04 4.49
C LEU A 553 29.09 -13.09 3.30
N LYS A 554 29.68 -13.56 2.20
CA LYS A 554 29.91 -12.78 0.97
C LYS A 554 29.37 -13.51 -0.24
N LEU A 555 28.99 -12.75 -1.27
CA LEU A 555 28.64 -13.29 -2.58
C LEU A 555 29.90 -13.70 -3.36
N SER A 556 29.81 -14.78 -4.13
CA SER A 556 30.85 -15.19 -5.07
C SER A 556 30.74 -14.34 -6.34
N LEU A 557 31.54 -13.28 -6.40
CA LEU A 557 31.59 -12.30 -7.49
C LEU A 557 32.99 -12.22 -8.10
N GLN A 558 33.10 -11.74 -9.34
CA GLN A 558 34.41 -11.47 -9.97
C GLN A 558 35.17 -10.32 -9.28
N ILE A 559 34.45 -9.46 -8.55
CA ILE A 559 34.99 -8.33 -7.79
C ILE A 559 34.63 -8.54 -6.31
N PRO A 560 35.55 -8.29 -5.35
CA PRO A 560 35.24 -8.41 -3.92
C PRO A 560 34.05 -7.52 -3.53
N GLY A 561 32.93 -8.14 -3.11
CA GLY A 561 31.73 -7.45 -2.63
C GLY A 561 31.67 -7.32 -1.10
N PRO A 562 30.76 -6.47 -0.56
CA PRO A 562 30.52 -6.37 0.87
C PRO A 562 29.88 -7.64 1.45
N ALA A 563 29.94 -7.79 2.77
CA ALA A 563 29.22 -8.86 3.46
C ALA A 563 27.69 -8.66 3.35
N LEU A 564 26.94 -9.77 3.43
CA LEU A 564 25.48 -9.74 3.54
C LEU A 564 25.05 -8.98 4.79
N LYS A 565 24.08 -8.09 4.64
CA LYS A 565 23.53 -7.27 5.72
C LYS A 565 22.78 -8.15 6.73
N GLY A 566 23.00 -7.92 8.02
CA GLY A 566 22.24 -8.59 9.08
C GLY A 566 22.50 -10.09 9.21
N VAL A 567 23.65 -10.57 8.70
CA VAL A 567 24.07 -11.97 8.82
C VAL A 567 25.43 -12.03 9.50
N MET A 568 25.51 -12.73 10.65
CA MET A 568 26.73 -12.89 11.42
C MET A 568 26.99 -14.35 11.72
N VAL A 569 28.22 -14.79 11.48
CA VAL A 569 28.70 -16.15 11.73
C VAL A 569 29.69 -16.10 12.89
N PHE A 570 29.34 -16.75 14.00
CA PHE A 570 30.18 -16.87 15.19
C PHE A 570 30.88 -18.23 15.17
N GLN A 571 32.19 -18.22 15.40
CA GLN A 571 32.99 -19.44 15.51
C GLN A 571 33.99 -19.31 16.67
N ALA A 572 34.04 -20.35 17.49
CA ALA A 572 34.98 -20.47 18.60
C ALA A 572 35.55 -21.90 18.69
N PRO A 573 36.76 -22.12 19.24
CA PRO A 573 37.39 -23.44 19.31
C PRO A 573 36.56 -24.51 20.04
N GLU A 574 35.68 -24.11 20.95
CA GLU A 574 34.87 -24.99 21.80
C GLU A 574 33.67 -25.61 21.05
N THR A 575 33.32 -25.08 19.87
CA THR A 575 32.17 -25.52 19.09
C THR A 575 32.60 -25.82 17.65
N ARG A 576 32.25 -27.01 17.14
CA ARG A 576 32.47 -27.34 15.72
C ARG A 576 31.42 -26.73 14.79
N ASN A 577 30.28 -26.34 15.34
CA ASN A 577 29.16 -25.77 14.59
C ASN A 577 29.41 -24.30 14.23
N TYR A 578 28.85 -23.89 13.10
CA TYR A 578 28.70 -22.49 12.70
C TYR A 578 27.43 -21.95 13.35
N LEU A 579 27.58 -21.01 14.26
CA LEU A 579 26.46 -20.36 14.95
C LEU A 579 26.11 -19.08 14.18
N VAL A 580 24.91 -19.00 13.62
CA VAL A 580 24.56 -17.94 12.68
C VAL A 580 23.38 -17.14 13.18
N TYR A 581 23.59 -15.83 13.33
CA TYR A 581 22.53 -14.85 13.53
C TYR A 581 22.07 -14.35 12.15
N LEU A 582 20.76 -14.32 11.92
CA LEU A 582 20.18 -13.78 10.70
C LEU A 582 18.79 -13.18 10.92
N ILE A 583 18.39 -12.31 10.01
CA ILE A 583 16.99 -11.93 9.81
C ILE A 583 16.39 -12.88 8.78
N THR A 584 15.27 -13.52 9.09
CA THR A 584 14.55 -14.44 8.20
C THR A 584 13.76 -13.68 7.12
N PRO A 585 13.27 -14.35 6.05
CA PRO A 585 12.36 -13.72 5.08
C PRO A 585 11.12 -13.08 5.71
N ALA A 586 10.65 -13.63 6.84
CA ALA A 586 9.54 -13.08 7.61
C ALA A 586 9.93 -11.87 8.50
N GLY A 587 11.15 -11.35 8.37
CA GLY A 587 11.66 -10.22 9.14
C GLY A 587 12.02 -10.51 10.60
N LYS A 588 12.05 -11.79 11.01
CA LYS A 588 12.37 -12.18 12.40
C LYS A 588 13.86 -12.44 12.57
N SER A 589 14.44 -11.85 13.62
CA SER A 589 15.82 -12.12 14.09
C SER A 589 15.89 -13.48 14.78
N VAL A 590 16.74 -14.38 14.30
CA VAL A 590 16.88 -15.74 14.84
C VAL A 590 18.34 -16.21 14.84
N PHE A 591 18.60 -17.25 15.62
CA PHE A 591 19.82 -18.04 15.51
C PHE A 591 19.57 -19.39 14.83
N MET A 592 20.54 -19.85 14.06
CA MET A 592 20.60 -21.17 13.44
C MET A 592 21.97 -21.81 13.65
N THR A 593 22.03 -23.14 13.63
CA THR A 593 23.27 -23.92 13.69
C THR A 593 23.51 -24.65 12.38
N PHE A 594 24.77 -24.70 11.94
CA PHE A 594 25.18 -25.47 10.77
C PHE A 594 26.43 -26.30 11.10
N ALA A 595 26.49 -27.53 10.59
CA ALA A 595 27.61 -28.43 10.86
C ALA A 595 28.92 -27.96 10.18
N ASP A 596 28.81 -27.31 9.02
CA ASP A 596 29.95 -26.84 8.23
C ASP A 596 29.57 -25.67 7.31
N ALA A 597 30.58 -25.08 6.66
CA ALA A 597 30.42 -23.96 5.74
C ALA A 597 29.61 -24.32 4.47
N PHE A 598 29.64 -25.58 4.03
CA PHE A 598 28.89 -26.01 2.85
C PHE A 598 27.38 -26.04 3.13
N ALA A 599 26.97 -26.60 4.26
CA ALA A 599 25.58 -26.62 4.71
C ALA A 599 25.04 -25.19 4.92
N LEU A 600 25.85 -24.32 5.52
CA LEU A 600 25.54 -22.90 5.69
C LEU A 600 25.31 -22.20 4.35
N ASN A 601 26.27 -22.28 3.43
CA ASN A 601 26.17 -21.61 2.14
C ASN A 601 24.97 -22.12 1.33
N LYS A 602 24.77 -23.45 1.27
CA LYS A 602 23.66 -24.05 0.52
C LYS A 602 22.30 -23.60 1.03
N TRP A 603 22.15 -23.42 2.35
CA TRP A 603 20.90 -22.93 2.93
C TRP A 603 20.60 -21.48 2.50
N PHE A 604 21.58 -20.58 2.60
CA PHE A 604 21.40 -19.18 2.20
C PHE A 604 21.18 -19.03 0.68
N GLU A 605 21.94 -19.76 -0.14
CA GLU A 605 21.75 -19.79 -1.58
C GLU A 605 20.33 -20.23 -1.94
N SER A 606 19.81 -21.27 -1.27
CA SER A 606 18.44 -21.74 -1.46
C SER A 606 17.40 -20.71 -0.99
N ALA A 607 17.61 -20.07 0.16
CA ALA A 607 16.67 -19.10 0.72
C ALA A 607 16.57 -17.83 -0.14
N MET A 608 17.72 -17.28 -0.58
CA MET A 608 17.77 -16.13 -1.49
C MET A 608 17.20 -16.47 -2.88
N THR A 609 17.36 -17.70 -3.34
CA THR A 609 16.77 -18.17 -4.60
C THR A 609 15.24 -18.25 -4.53
N ALA A 610 14.72 -18.75 -3.40
CA ALA A 610 13.28 -18.92 -3.19
C ALA A 610 12.55 -17.58 -3.02
N ASP A 611 13.21 -16.57 -2.47
CA ASP A 611 12.63 -15.26 -2.22
C ASP A 611 13.61 -14.14 -2.66
N ARG A 612 13.29 -13.50 -3.80
CA ARG A 612 14.07 -12.39 -4.33
C ARG A 612 14.00 -11.14 -3.45
N GLN A 613 12.89 -10.92 -2.74
CA GLN A 613 12.78 -9.79 -1.81
C GLN A 613 13.69 -10.03 -0.60
N TYR A 614 13.79 -11.28 -0.14
CA TYR A 614 14.76 -11.67 0.86
C TYR A 614 16.20 -11.50 0.37
N ALA A 615 16.53 -11.93 -0.85
CA ALA A 615 17.85 -11.67 -1.44
C ALA A 615 18.17 -10.17 -1.49
N ALA A 616 17.21 -9.34 -1.92
CA ALA A 616 17.36 -7.89 -2.00
C ALA A 616 17.46 -7.20 -0.62
N SER A 617 16.99 -7.82 0.46
CA SER A 617 17.12 -7.28 1.82
C SER A 617 18.49 -7.56 2.45
N LEU A 618 19.18 -8.61 1.98
CA LEU A 618 20.51 -9.01 2.44
C LEU A 618 21.64 -8.45 1.57
N ILE A 619 21.46 -8.46 0.25
CA ILE A 619 22.49 -8.10 -0.73
C ILE A 619 22.54 -6.59 -0.91
N HIS A 620 23.74 -6.02 -0.85
CA HIS A 620 23.96 -4.61 -1.12
C HIS A 620 23.44 -4.24 -2.54
N PRO A 621 22.60 -3.20 -2.70
CA PRO A 621 21.87 -2.92 -3.94
C PRO A 621 22.74 -2.85 -5.21
N ASP A 622 23.92 -2.23 -5.12
CA ASP A 622 24.86 -2.12 -6.25
C ASP A 622 25.33 -3.47 -6.81
N TYR A 623 25.26 -4.54 -6.02
CA TYR A 623 25.71 -5.88 -6.39
C TYR A 623 24.55 -6.84 -6.69
N LEU A 624 23.30 -6.46 -6.39
CA LEU A 624 22.14 -7.35 -6.50
C LEU A 624 21.94 -7.89 -7.92
N HIS A 625 22.13 -7.03 -8.93
CA HIS A 625 21.95 -7.43 -10.33
C HIS A 625 23.02 -8.42 -10.79
N ASP A 626 24.29 -8.15 -10.47
CA ASP A 626 25.42 -8.97 -10.94
C ASP A 626 25.58 -10.27 -10.14
N ALA A 627 25.08 -10.29 -8.90
CA ALA A 627 25.14 -11.46 -8.02
C ALA A 627 24.14 -12.57 -8.39
N GLY A 628 23.04 -12.21 -9.03
CA GLY A 628 21.96 -13.13 -9.36
C GLY A 628 22.06 -13.60 -10.80
N SER A 629 22.14 -14.92 -11.01
CA SER A 629 21.96 -15.51 -12.33
C SER A 629 20.49 -15.86 -12.54
N LEU A 630 19.79 -15.16 -13.44
CA LEU A 630 18.43 -15.53 -13.82
C LEU A 630 18.44 -16.94 -14.43
N ARG A 631 17.58 -17.83 -13.90
CA ARG A 631 17.33 -19.22 -14.28
C ARG A 631 15.83 -19.47 -14.44
N GLY A 632 15.46 -20.56 -15.08
CA GLY A 632 14.07 -20.99 -15.19
C GLY A 632 13.87 -21.98 -16.34
N ALA A 633 12.88 -22.85 -16.20
CA ALA A 633 12.44 -23.74 -17.29
C ALA A 633 11.58 -23.01 -18.34
N SER A 634 10.97 -21.89 -17.96
CA SER A 634 10.19 -21.04 -18.85
C SER A 634 10.20 -19.56 -18.45
N ARG A 635 9.71 -18.67 -19.31
CA ARG A 635 9.45 -17.24 -19.00
C ARG A 635 8.49 -16.99 -17.83
N HIS A 636 7.64 -17.96 -17.50
CA HIS A 636 6.67 -17.88 -16.40
C HIS A 636 7.17 -18.50 -15.10
N SER A 637 8.33 -19.18 -15.12
CA SER A 637 8.88 -19.91 -13.98
C SER A 637 10.35 -19.55 -13.73
N THR A 638 10.64 -18.25 -13.68
CA THR A 638 11.99 -17.73 -13.54
C THR A 638 12.37 -17.51 -12.08
N HIS A 639 13.61 -17.80 -11.71
CA HIS A 639 14.18 -17.52 -10.39
C HIS A 639 15.63 -17.07 -10.53
N TYR A 640 16.13 -16.29 -9.58
CA TYR A 640 17.54 -15.91 -9.54
C TYR A 640 18.31 -16.90 -8.69
N LEU A 641 19.41 -17.45 -9.20
CA LEU A 641 20.37 -18.20 -8.40
C LEU A 641 21.47 -17.26 -7.90
N TYR A 642 21.73 -17.34 -6.60
CA TYR A 642 22.83 -16.62 -5.95
C TYR A 642 23.87 -17.64 -5.46
N LYS A 643 25.14 -17.24 -5.46
CA LYS A 643 26.24 -18.06 -4.96
C LYS A 643 27.02 -17.32 -3.90
N LEU A 644 27.40 -18.03 -2.84
CA LEU A 644 28.22 -17.50 -1.76
C LEU A 644 29.69 -17.90 -1.91
N ASP A 645 30.57 -17.01 -1.46
CA ASP A 645 31.99 -17.29 -1.36
C ASP A 645 32.26 -18.26 -0.19
N THR A 646 33.34 -19.02 -0.29
CA THR A 646 33.86 -19.84 0.81
C THR A 646 34.74 -19.03 1.76
N GLN A 647 35.15 -17.81 1.37
CA GLN A 647 35.89 -16.87 2.21
C GLN A 647 34.96 -15.83 2.84
N TYR A 648 34.89 -15.81 4.18
CA TYR A 648 34.05 -14.87 4.92
C TYR A 648 34.82 -13.60 5.31
N SER A 649 34.10 -12.48 5.44
CA SER A 649 34.68 -11.21 5.91
C SER A 649 34.89 -11.25 7.41
N ASP A 650 36.03 -10.78 7.89
CA ASP A 650 36.17 -10.48 9.31
C ASP A 650 35.34 -9.22 9.65
N LEU A 651 34.34 -9.37 10.51
CA LEU A 651 33.55 -8.24 11.03
C LEU A 651 34.15 -7.70 12.34
N PHE A 652 35.19 -8.34 12.88
CA PHE A 652 35.81 -7.99 14.14
C PHE A 652 37.36 -7.97 14.10
N PRO A 653 38.00 -7.30 13.12
CA PRO A 653 39.45 -7.18 13.10
C PRO A 653 39.93 -6.36 14.31
N ASN A 654 40.90 -6.91 15.06
CA ASN A 654 41.72 -6.20 16.05
C ASN A 654 41.03 -5.70 17.35
N GLY A 655 39.92 -6.29 17.79
CA GLY A 655 39.39 -6.05 19.14
C GLY A 655 38.76 -4.67 19.37
N THR A 656 38.23 -4.01 18.33
CA THR A 656 37.28 -2.89 18.47
C THR A 656 36.06 -3.29 19.32
N ALA A 657 35.23 -2.38 19.83
CA ALA A 657 34.02 -2.80 20.55
C ALA A 657 33.10 -3.70 19.67
N PRO A 658 32.49 -4.77 20.22
CA PRO A 658 31.61 -5.68 19.49
C PRO A 658 30.56 -4.96 18.64
N LEU A 659 30.26 -5.51 17.46
CA LEU A 659 29.20 -5.03 16.55
C LEU A 659 29.47 -3.67 15.86
N LEU A 660 30.61 -3.00 16.10
CA LEU A 660 30.92 -1.69 15.50
C LEU A 660 31.00 -1.68 13.96
N ASN A 661 31.62 -2.70 13.36
CA ASN A 661 31.75 -2.74 11.90
C ASN A 661 30.42 -3.06 11.19
N ASP A 662 29.48 -3.71 11.88
CA ASP A 662 28.15 -3.97 11.32
C ASP A 662 27.36 -2.69 11.12
N VAL A 663 27.53 -1.67 11.99
CA VAL A 663 26.94 -0.34 11.81
C VAL A 663 27.30 0.23 10.44
N LYS A 664 28.57 0.15 10.05
CA LYS A 664 29.04 0.71 8.77
C LYS A 664 28.50 -0.09 7.59
N VAL A 665 28.51 -1.43 7.67
CA VAL A 665 27.94 -2.29 6.62
C VAL A 665 26.45 -2.01 6.43
N ALA A 666 25.69 -1.97 7.53
CA ALA A 666 24.27 -1.70 7.52
C ALA A 666 23.96 -0.29 6.98
N TYR A 667 24.69 0.73 7.44
CA TYR A 667 24.51 2.11 6.98
C TYR A 667 24.83 2.27 5.49
N GLN A 668 25.93 1.70 4.99
CA GLN A 668 26.28 1.79 3.57
C GLN A 668 25.26 1.05 2.69
N SER A 669 24.76 -0.10 3.13
CA SER A 669 23.69 -0.82 2.44
C SER A 669 22.42 0.03 2.35
N GLU A 670 22.01 0.66 3.46
CA GLU A 670 20.85 1.58 3.49
C GLU A 670 21.09 2.84 2.64
N LEU A 671 22.30 3.40 2.67
CA LEU A 671 22.66 4.55 1.86
C LEU A 671 22.60 4.24 0.36
N ALA A 672 23.16 3.11 -0.07
CA ALA A 672 23.08 2.65 -1.45
C ALA A 672 21.63 2.41 -1.88
N LEU A 673 20.83 1.82 -0.98
CA LEU A 673 19.41 1.56 -1.18
C LEU A 673 18.63 2.86 -1.42
N HIS A 674 18.81 3.87 -0.56
CA HIS A 674 18.12 5.16 -0.69
C HIS A 674 18.66 6.01 -1.85
N LYS A 675 19.93 5.83 -2.26
CA LYS A 675 20.48 6.44 -3.48
C LYS A 675 19.77 5.98 -4.75
N THR A 676 19.10 4.81 -4.74
CA THR A 676 18.31 4.35 -5.90
C THR A 676 17.09 5.23 -6.18
N ILE A 677 16.62 6.07 -5.24
CA ILE A 677 15.51 7.02 -5.48
C ILE A 677 15.87 8.05 -6.57
N ALA A 678 17.15 8.39 -6.67
CA ALA A 678 17.74 9.25 -7.70
C ALA A 678 19.19 8.80 -8.00
N PRO A 679 19.37 7.77 -8.86
CA PRO A 679 20.69 7.28 -9.25
C PRO A 679 21.54 8.40 -9.87
N ALA A 680 22.87 8.21 -9.91
CA ALA A 680 23.78 9.23 -10.43
C ALA A 680 23.41 9.70 -11.85
N PRO A 681 23.12 8.83 -12.84
CA PRO A 681 22.70 9.29 -14.17
C PRO A 681 21.41 10.13 -14.15
N TYR A 682 20.43 9.81 -13.30
CA TYR A 682 19.23 10.64 -13.12
C TYR A 682 19.55 12.02 -12.57
N ARG A 683 20.47 12.11 -11.59
CA ARG A 683 20.91 13.40 -11.03
C ARG A 683 21.71 14.23 -12.04
N TYR A 684 22.38 13.61 -13.00
CA TYR A 684 23.07 14.30 -14.09
C TYR A 684 22.16 14.72 -15.25
N LEU A 685 20.98 14.10 -15.39
CA LEU A 685 19.97 14.61 -16.34
C LEU A 685 19.62 16.06 -15.98
N GLY A 686 19.52 16.96 -16.95
CA GLY A 686 18.96 18.30 -16.72
C GLY A 686 17.48 18.24 -16.30
N ILE A 687 16.90 19.40 -16.00
CA ILE A 687 15.48 19.51 -15.60
C ILE A 687 14.55 18.99 -16.71
N GLU A 688 14.73 19.45 -17.95
CA GLU A 688 13.83 19.12 -19.07
C GLU A 688 13.80 17.62 -19.42
N PRO A 689 14.93 16.88 -19.52
CA PRO A 689 14.88 15.43 -19.71
C PRO A 689 14.11 14.67 -18.63
N ARG A 690 14.14 15.13 -17.37
CA ARG A 690 13.39 14.49 -16.27
C ARG A 690 11.89 14.77 -16.38
N LYS A 691 11.52 16.01 -16.70
CA LYS A 691 10.13 16.36 -16.99
C LYS A 691 9.58 15.58 -18.19
N ARG A 692 10.42 15.38 -19.22
CA ARG A 692 10.09 14.52 -20.36
C ARG A 692 9.89 13.07 -19.94
N TYR A 693 10.68 12.54 -19.00
CA TYR A 693 10.46 11.19 -18.45
C TYR A 693 9.10 11.07 -17.75
N ALA A 694 8.72 12.07 -16.93
CA ALA A 694 7.40 12.13 -16.29
C ALA A 694 6.26 12.16 -17.34
N ARG A 695 6.39 13.00 -18.38
CA ARG A 695 5.44 13.03 -19.49
C ARG A 695 5.35 11.69 -20.21
N LEU A 696 6.49 11.10 -20.60
CA LEU A 696 6.52 9.82 -21.33
C LEU A 696 5.84 8.70 -20.54
N ASN A 697 5.96 8.70 -19.21
CA ASN A 697 5.21 7.78 -18.36
C ASN A 697 3.69 8.01 -18.47
N THR A 698 3.23 9.28 -18.38
CA THR A 698 1.81 9.65 -18.55
C THR A 698 1.28 9.27 -19.94
N GLU A 699 2.06 9.52 -20.99
CA GLU A 699 1.67 9.19 -22.36
C GLU A 699 1.65 7.68 -22.58
N LEU A 700 2.68 6.95 -22.12
CA LEU A 700 2.75 5.49 -22.26
C LEU A 700 1.58 4.83 -21.55
N LYS A 701 1.19 5.34 -20.37
CA LYS A 701 -0.01 4.92 -19.65
C LYS A 701 -1.27 5.08 -20.48
N ALA A 702 -1.51 6.30 -20.98
CA ALA A 702 -2.69 6.61 -21.78
C ALA A 702 -2.75 5.79 -23.08
N LEU A 703 -1.63 5.74 -23.82
CA LEU A 703 -1.50 5.00 -25.07
C LEU A 703 -1.67 3.50 -24.85
N SER A 704 -1.12 2.95 -23.76
CA SER A 704 -1.28 1.54 -23.43
C SER A 704 -2.71 1.22 -23.02
N THR A 705 -3.38 2.09 -22.26
CA THR A 705 -4.82 1.96 -21.94
C THR A 705 -5.66 1.92 -23.21
N VAL A 706 -5.48 2.89 -24.11
CA VAL A 706 -6.24 2.93 -25.37
C VAL A 706 -5.90 1.73 -26.25
N GLU A 707 -4.64 1.30 -26.28
CA GLU A 707 -4.22 0.12 -27.04
C GLU A 707 -4.88 -1.17 -26.52
N ALA A 708 -5.03 -1.32 -25.20
CA ALA A 708 -5.60 -2.52 -24.57
C ALA A 708 -7.13 -2.50 -24.45
N ARG A 709 -7.75 -1.32 -24.32
CA ARG A 709 -9.20 -1.17 -24.19
C ARG A 709 -9.87 -0.93 -25.54
N ASP A 710 -9.37 0.04 -26.32
CA ASP A 710 -10.06 0.54 -27.52
C ASP A 710 -9.50 -0.08 -28.83
N ASN A 711 -8.23 -0.50 -28.84
CA ASN A 711 -7.55 -1.09 -30.01
C ASN A 711 -7.16 -2.56 -29.87
N ALA A 712 -7.51 -3.21 -28.76
CA ALA A 712 -7.25 -4.62 -28.57
C ALA A 712 -8.15 -5.47 -29.47
N PHE A 713 -7.67 -6.65 -29.82
CA PHE A 713 -8.53 -7.64 -30.46
C PHE A 713 -9.57 -8.12 -29.44
N PRO A 714 -10.85 -8.26 -29.81
CA PRO A 714 -11.83 -8.86 -28.92
C PRO A 714 -11.40 -10.30 -28.60
N SER A 715 -11.67 -10.76 -27.38
CA SER A 715 -11.50 -12.17 -27.03
C SER A 715 -12.36 -13.03 -27.98
N PHE A 716 -11.91 -14.26 -28.25
CA PHE A 716 -12.63 -15.12 -29.18
C PHE A 716 -14.03 -15.47 -28.66
N GLU A 717 -14.14 -15.61 -27.34
CA GLU A 717 -15.37 -15.82 -26.60
C GLU A 717 -16.36 -14.68 -26.81
N ARG A 718 -15.93 -13.45 -26.54
CA ARG A 718 -16.79 -12.27 -26.69
C ARG A 718 -17.21 -12.07 -28.13
N PHE A 719 -16.27 -12.17 -29.07
CA PHE A 719 -16.57 -12.06 -30.48
C PHE A 719 -17.64 -13.08 -30.90
N THR A 720 -17.46 -14.34 -30.49
CA THR A 720 -18.40 -15.42 -30.83
C THR A 720 -19.77 -15.17 -30.21
N HIS A 721 -19.82 -14.81 -28.91
CA HIS A 721 -21.06 -14.44 -28.23
C HIS A 721 -21.80 -13.31 -28.96
N ASP A 722 -21.12 -12.20 -29.26
CA ASP A 722 -21.73 -11.01 -29.86
C ASP A 722 -22.21 -11.30 -31.30
N ALA A 723 -21.40 -12.02 -32.08
CA ALA A 723 -21.75 -12.38 -33.45
C ALA A 723 -22.94 -13.37 -33.51
N VAL A 724 -23.02 -14.30 -32.54
CA VAL A 724 -24.14 -15.25 -32.42
C VAL A 724 -25.40 -14.54 -31.94
N LYS A 725 -25.29 -13.67 -30.93
CA LYS A 725 -26.39 -12.82 -30.46
C LYS A 725 -26.98 -12.04 -31.62
N GLN A 726 -26.14 -11.34 -32.39
CA GLN A 726 -26.57 -10.57 -33.55
C GLN A 726 -27.26 -11.45 -34.60
N ASN A 727 -26.74 -12.66 -34.86
CA ASN A 727 -27.34 -13.60 -35.82
C ASN A 727 -28.74 -14.06 -35.37
N LEU A 728 -28.86 -14.50 -34.12
CA LEU A 728 -30.12 -14.99 -33.54
C LEU A 728 -31.16 -13.88 -33.43
N GLU A 729 -30.78 -12.68 -32.98
CA GLU A 729 -31.68 -11.53 -32.93
C GLU A 729 -32.13 -11.10 -34.32
N SER A 730 -31.25 -11.15 -35.33
CA SER A 730 -31.64 -10.88 -36.72
C SER A 730 -32.61 -11.93 -37.24
N LEU A 731 -32.42 -13.21 -36.91
CA LEU A 731 -33.33 -14.29 -37.26
C LEU A 731 -34.71 -14.07 -36.62
N LEU A 732 -34.77 -13.79 -35.31
CA LEU A 732 -36.03 -13.51 -34.63
C LEU A 732 -36.71 -12.24 -35.16
N ARG A 733 -35.93 -11.20 -35.48
CA ARG A 733 -36.45 -9.97 -36.10
C ARG A 733 -37.08 -10.26 -37.46
N SER A 734 -36.48 -11.14 -38.27
CA SER A 734 -37.05 -11.58 -39.55
C SER A 734 -38.37 -12.35 -39.40
N ARG A 735 -38.61 -12.94 -38.22
CA ARG A 735 -39.84 -13.64 -37.83
C ARG A 735 -40.83 -12.74 -37.04
N GLY A 736 -40.54 -11.44 -36.96
CA GLY A 736 -41.42 -10.44 -36.36
C GLY A 736 -41.25 -10.23 -34.85
N ARG A 737 -40.21 -10.81 -34.24
CA ARG A 737 -39.95 -10.68 -32.79
C ARG A 737 -38.66 -9.91 -32.54
N ASN A 738 -38.78 -8.73 -31.94
CA ASN A 738 -37.63 -7.92 -31.54
C ASN A 738 -37.40 -8.09 -30.04
N ILE A 739 -36.51 -9.02 -29.68
CA ILE A 739 -36.19 -9.38 -28.31
C ILE A 739 -34.68 -9.41 -28.15
N GLU A 740 -34.19 -8.96 -27.00
CA GLU A 740 -32.78 -9.08 -26.67
C GLU A 740 -32.49 -10.49 -26.17
N ILE A 741 -31.52 -11.17 -26.78
CA ILE A 741 -31.17 -12.55 -26.48
C ILE A 741 -29.82 -12.58 -25.76
N ASN A 742 -29.66 -13.53 -24.83
CA ASN A 742 -28.35 -13.92 -24.32
C ASN A 742 -28.03 -15.38 -24.73
N PRO A 743 -27.16 -15.60 -25.74
CA PRO A 743 -26.77 -16.94 -26.19
C PRO A 743 -26.22 -17.87 -25.11
N ASP A 744 -25.66 -17.30 -24.03
CA ASP A 744 -25.09 -18.09 -22.93
C ASP A 744 -26.16 -18.73 -22.03
N GLN A 745 -27.39 -18.19 -22.08
CA GLN A 745 -28.55 -18.66 -21.34
C GLN A 745 -29.45 -19.59 -22.17
N ILE A 746 -29.07 -19.86 -23.42
CA ILE A 746 -29.70 -20.87 -24.27
C ILE A 746 -28.84 -22.12 -24.20
N ILE A 747 -29.30 -23.13 -23.46
CA ILE A 747 -28.53 -24.37 -23.25
C ILE A 747 -29.02 -25.43 -24.22
N VAL A 748 -28.13 -25.89 -25.11
CA VAL A 748 -28.35 -27.02 -25.99
C VAL A 748 -27.95 -28.29 -25.26
N GLN A 749 -28.88 -29.23 -25.19
CA GLN A 749 -28.69 -30.55 -24.61
C GLN A 749 -28.82 -31.62 -25.69
N THR A 750 -27.78 -32.44 -25.81
CA THR A 750 -27.72 -33.66 -26.62
C THR A 750 -27.35 -34.85 -25.72
N ASP A 751 -27.22 -36.05 -26.28
CA ASP A 751 -26.70 -37.21 -25.54
C ASP A 751 -25.22 -37.07 -25.17
N ASP A 752 -24.45 -36.31 -25.96
CA ASP A 752 -22.99 -36.21 -25.81
C ASP A 752 -22.56 -35.00 -24.96
N PHE A 753 -23.36 -33.93 -24.93
CA PHE A 753 -23.02 -32.70 -24.24
C PHE A 753 -24.22 -31.85 -23.85
N GLN A 754 -24.00 -30.98 -22.86
CA GLN A 754 -24.91 -29.91 -22.45
C GLN A 754 -24.10 -28.62 -22.38
N LYS A 755 -24.34 -27.69 -23.32
CA LYS A 755 -23.52 -26.50 -23.52
C LYS A 755 -24.38 -25.30 -23.89
N SER A 756 -23.91 -24.11 -23.55
CA SER A 756 -24.49 -22.88 -24.10
C SER A 756 -24.28 -22.81 -25.61
N VAL A 757 -25.10 -22.02 -26.32
CA VAL A 757 -24.91 -21.84 -27.78
C VAL A 757 -23.52 -21.27 -28.10
N THR A 758 -23.02 -20.36 -27.26
CA THR A 758 -21.67 -19.78 -27.42
C THR A 758 -20.58 -20.85 -27.29
N ASP A 759 -20.58 -21.62 -26.20
CA ASP A 759 -19.54 -22.64 -25.94
C ASP A 759 -19.57 -23.75 -26.99
N LEU A 760 -20.77 -24.14 -27.43
CA LEU A 760 -20.98 -25.11 -28.51
C LEU A 760 -20.23 -24.69 -29.79
N LEU A 761 -20.31 -23.41 -30.15
CA LEU A 761 -19.68 -22.87 -31.35
C LEU A 761 -18.18 -22.62 -31.20
N ILE A 762 -17.72 -22.24 -30.00
CA ILE A 762 -16.29 -22.09 -29.69
C ILE A 762 -15.57 -23.45 -29.76
N GLU A 763 -16.19 -24.50 -29.22
CA GLU A 763 -15.66 -25.87 -29.23
C GLU A 763 -15.82 -26.55 -30.62
N GLY A 764 -16.49 -25.89 -31.58
CA GLY A 764 -16.71 -26.43 -32.92
C GLY A 764 -17.65 -27.64 -32.95
N LEU A 765 -18.50 -27.79 -31.93
CA LEU A 765 -19.44 -28.89 -31.81
C LEU A 765 -20.64 -28.64 -32.75
N SER A 766 -21.13 -29.72 -33.36
CA SER A 766 -22.33 -29.68 -34.20
C SER A 766 -23.22 -30.87 -33.91
N PHE A 767 -24.52 -30.73 -34.16
CA PHE A 767 -25.51 -31.76 -33.89
C PHE A 767 -26.62 -31.78 -34.93
N GLU A 768 -27.32 -32.90 -35.03
CA GLU A 768 -28.46 -33.12 -35.91
C GLU A 768 -29.77 -33.00 -35.13
N ALA A 769 -30.72 -32.19 -35.62
CA ALA A 769 -32.06 -32.13 -35.06
C ALA A 769 -33.03 -32.97 -35.92
N ALA A 770 -33.76 -33.89 -35.29
CA ALA A 770 -34.73 -34.76 -35.97
C ALA A 770 -35.97 -33.99 -36.45
N ASN A 771 -36.73 -34.60 -37.36
CA ASN A 771 -37.97 -34.03 -37.88
C ASN A 771 -39.02 -33.95 -36.75
N PRO A 772 -39.67 -32.78 -36.52
CA PRO A 772 -40.68 -32.61 -35.47
C PRO A 772 -41.86 -33.60 -35.53
N ALA A 773 -42.08 -34.25 -36.67
CA ALA A 773 -43.10 -35.27 -36.85
C ALA A 773 -42.82 -36.59 -36.11
N TYR A 774 -41.57 -36.85 -35.67
CA TYR A 774 -41.17 -38.10 -35.00
C TYR A 774 -40.23 -37.86 -33.81
N PRO A 775 -40.68 -37.21 -32.72
CA PRO A 775 -39.82 -36.88 -31.59
C PRO A 775 -39.40 -38.13 -30.79
N SER A 776 -38.10 -38.34 -30.65
CA SER A 776 -37.47 -39.33 -29.78
C SER A 776 -37.12 -38.75 -28.40
N LYS A 777 -36.92 -39.62 -27.41
CA LYS A 777 -36.38 -39.23 -26.10
C LYS A 777 -34.95 -38.69 -26.19
N TYR A 778 -34.21 -39.11 -27.22
CA TYR A 778 -32.80 -38.80 -27.47
C TYR A 778 -32.60 -37.61 -28.42
N ASP A 779 -33.68 -36.97 -28.88
CA ASP A 779 -33.56 -35.81 -29.76
C ASP A 779 -32.99 -34.61 -29.01
N PRO A 780 -32.07 -33.84 -29.63
CA PRO A 780 -31.57 -32.61 -29.06
C PRO A 780 -32.69 -31.65 -28.67
N ARG A 781 -32.50 -30.94 -27.57
CA ARG A 781 -33.43 -29.91 -27.08
C ARG A 781 -32.64 -28.70 -26.63
N TYR A 782 -33.30 -27.56 -26.55
CA TYR A 782 -32.76 -26.43 -25.84
C TYR A 782 -33.70 -26.02 -24.70
N PHE A 783 -33.12 -25.42 -23.67
CA PHE A 783 -33.87 -24.78 -22.61
C PHE A 783 -33.21 -23.46 -22.23
N LEU A 784 -33.97 -22.62 -21.55
CA LEU A 784 -33.55 -21.30 -21.11
C LEU A 784 -33.23 -21.34 -19.62
N THR A 785 -32.14 -20.72 -19.21
CA THR A 785 -31.83 -20.51 -17.79
C THR A 785 -32.57 -19.29 -17.22
N ASP A 786 -32.68 -19.21 -15.89
CA ASP A 786 -33.41 -18.13 -15.19
C ASP A 786 -32.93 -16.74 -15.62
N GLY A 787 -33.89 -15.84 -15.88
CA GLY A 787 -33.65 -14.45 -16.30
C GLY A 787 -33.62 -14.22 -17.82
N HIS A 788 -33.59 -15.27 -18.66
CA HIS A 788 -33.68 -15.12 -20.11
C HIS A 788 -35.13 -14.92 -20.57
N PRO A 789 -35.41 -14.00 -21.51
CA PRO A 789 -36.77 -13.82 -22.02
C PRO A 789 -37.23 -15.01 -22.89
N ALA A 790 -38.53 -15.29 -22.91
CA ALA A 790 -39.07 -16.41 -23.68
C ALA A 790 -38.86 -16.23 -25.20
N ILE A 791 -38.40 -17.28 -25.89
CA ILE A 791 -38.09 -17.31 -27.33
C ILE A 791 -38.80 -18.48 -28.05
N ASP A 792 -40.13 -18.40 -28.15
CA ASP A 792 -41.00 -19.41 -28.79
C ASP A 792 -40.83 -19.54 -30.32
N GLN A 793 -40.19 -18.57 -30.97
CA GLN A 793 -39.96 -18.55 -32.42
C GLN A 793 -38.58 -19.11 -32.82
N LEU A 794 -37.79 -19.58 -31.87
CA LEU A 794 -36.53 -20.28 -32.14
C LEU A 794 -36.78 -21.79 -32.07
N ASP A 795 -36.40 -22.54 -33.10
CA ASP A 795 -36.51 -24.00 -33.14
C ASP A 795 -35.12 -24.64 -32.92
N ILE A 796 -35.07 -25.83 -32.34
CA ILE A 796 -33.81 -26.57 -32.18
C ILE A 796 -33.11 -26.83 -33.53
N ARG A 797 -33.86 -26.90 -34.64
CA ARG A 797 -33.33 -26.97 -36.00
C ARG A 797 -32.59 -25.71 -36.43
N ASP A 798 -32.99 -24.54 -35.93
CA ASP A 798 -32.26 -23.30 -36.17
C ASP A 798 -30.88 -23.36 -35.51
N LEU A 799 -30.82 -23.85 -34.26
CA LEU A 799 -29.57 -24.05 -33.52
C LEU A 799 -28.70 -25.17 -34.13
N SER A 800 -29.31 -26.24 -34.63
CA SER A 800 -28.61 -27.29 -35.39
C SER A 800 -28.00 -26.73 -36.69
N SER A 801 -28.78 -25.96 -37.46
CA SER A 801 -28.27 -25.29 -38.67
C SER A 801 -27.15 -24.30 -38.34
N LEU A 802 -27.32 -23.51 -37.28
CA LEU A 802 -26.30 -22.58 -36.78
C LEU A 802 -25.01 -23.33 -36.43
N SER A 803 -25.08 -24.44 -35.69
CA SER A 803 -23.91 -25.25 -35.30
C SER A 803 -23.07 -25.76 -36.48
N LYS A 804 -23.69 -25.98 -37.64
CA LYS A 804 -23.02 -26.50 -38.84
C LYS A 804 -22.48 -25.41 -39.75
N THR A 805 -23.13 -24.25 -39.77
CA THR A 805 -22.90 -23.19 -40.77
C THR A 805 -22.18 -21.98 -40.20
N PHE A 806 -22.32 -21.72 -38.91
CA PHE A 806 -21.65 -20.61 -38.25
C PHE A 806 -20.21 -21.00 -37.95
N ARG A 807 -19.25 -20.39 -38.67
CA ARG A 807 -17.81 -20.57 -38.48
C ARG A 807 -17.23 -19.34 -37.79
N PRO A 808 -17.06 -19.33 -36.45
CA PRO A 808 -16.57 -18.15 -35.76
C PRO A 808 -15.14 -17.76 -36.16
N GLY A 809 -14.27 -18.73 -36.46
CA GLY A 809 -12.89 -18.47 -36.90
C GLY A 809 -12.79 -17.68 -38.21
N ASP A 810 -13.54 -18.08 -39.24
CA ASP A 810 -13.57 -17.38 -40.53
C ASP A 810 -14.09 -15.95 -40.37
N ARG A 811 -15.15 -15.78 -39.57
CA ARG A 811 -15.73 -14.47 -39.26
C ARG A 811 -14.78 -13.58 -38.47
N TYR A 812 -13.99 -14.16 -37.56
CA TYR A 812 -12.97 -13.43 -36.80
C TYR A 812 -11.86 -12.93 -37.75
N THR A 813 -11.43 -13.78 -38.68
CA THR A 813 -10.47 -13.44 -39.74
C THR A 813 -10.99 -12.34 -40.64
N GLU A 814 -12.27 -12.39 -41.02
CA GLU A 814 -12.93 -11.32 -41.78
C GLU A 814 -12.92 -10.00 -41.00
N MET A 815 -13.30 -10.01 -39.72
CA MET A 815 -13.28 -8.82 -38.85
C MET A 815 -11.88 -8.20 -38.73
N LEU A 816 -10.81 -9.00 -38.62
CA LEU A 816 -9.44 -8.48 -38.59
C LEU A 816 -9.07 -7.80 -39.93
N ASN A 817 -9.53 -8.34 -41.06
CA ASN A 817 -9.29 -7.74 -42.37
C ASN A 817 -10.07 -6.42 -42.55
N THR A 818 -11.35 -6.39 -42.17
CA THR A 818 -12.22 -5.21 -42.39
C THR A 818 -11.97 -4.09 -41.39
N ASP A 819 -11.83 -4.41 -40.10
CA ASP A 819 -11.88 -3.39 -39.04
C ASP A 819 -10.48 -2.92 -38.63
N TYR A 820 -9.47 -3.77 -38.85
CA TYR A 820 -8.08 -3.55 -38.42
C TYR A 820 -7.08 -3.38 -39.56
N LEU A 821 -7.34 -3.86 -40.78
CA LEU A 821 -6.43 -3.73 -41.94
C LEU A 821 -6.96 -2.84 -43.07
N ASP A 822 -8.28 -2.71 -43.24
CA ASP A 822 -8.82 -1.88 -44.32
C ASP A 822 -8.56 -0.40 -44.04
N GLY A 823 -7.78 0.23 -44.94
CA GLY A 823 -7.49 1.66 -44.89
C GLY A 823 -8.71 2.57 -45.01
N LYS A 824 -9.85 2.04 -45.49
CA LYS A 824 -11.12 2.77 -45.59
C LYS A 824 -11.95 2.73 -44.32
N HIS A 825 -11.63 1.84 -43.37
CA HIS A 825 -12.39 1.73 -42.13
C HIS A 825 -12.20 3.01 -41.26
N PRO A 826 -13.27 3.64 -40.75
CA PRO A 826 -13.15 4.91 -40.00
C PRO A 826 -12.24 4.85 -38.78
N GLY A 827 -12.09 3.67 -38.17
CA GLY A 827 -11.22 3.45 -37.01
C GLY A 827 -9.75 3.19 -37.35
N TYR A 828 -9.41 2.90 -38.61
CA TYR A 828 -8.07 2.44 -38.99
C TYR A 828 -6.98 3.49 -38.71
N ALA A 829 -7.23 4.75 -39.09
CA ALA A 829 -6.29 5.85 -38.88
C ALA A 829 -6.00 6.10 -37.39
N PHE A 830 -7.00 5.90 -36.53
CA PHE A 830 -6.84 6.03 -35.09
C PHE A 830 -6.01 4.86 -34.51
N LYS A 831 -6.37 3.61 -34.85
CA LYS A 831 -5.67 2.40 -34.38
C LYS A 831 -4.18 2.44 -34.72
N ARG A 832 -3.84 2.78 -35.98
CA ARG A 832 -2.43 2.85 -36.41
C ARG A 832 -1.64 3.98 -35.73
N ALA A 833 -2.28 5.14 -35.53
CA ALA A 833 -1.63 6.30 -34.91
C ALA A 833 -1.34 6.04 -33.43
N VAL A 834 -2.28 5.45 -32.70
CA VAL A 834 -2.08 5.05 -31.29
C VAL A 834 -0.98 4.00 -31.19
N HIS A 835 -1.01 2.95 -32.02
CA HIS A 835 0.00 1.90 -31.97
C HIS A 835 1.41 2.45 -32.25
N ALA A 836 1.57 3.27 -33.29
CA ALA A 836 2.86 3.89 -33.64
C ALA A 836 3.36 4.82 -32.53
N LYS A 837 2.48 5.69 -32.02
CA LYS A 837 2.83 6.62 -30.93
C LYS A 837 3.21 5.87 -29.66
N LYS A 838 2.51 4.78 -29.33
CA LYS A 838 2.84 3.89 -28.21
C LYS A 838 4.25 3.33 -28.35
N ILE A 839 4.58 2.74 -29.49
CA ILE A 839 5.91 2.16 -29.73
C ILE A 839 7.01 3.21 -29.59
N ARG A 840 6.85 4.40 -30.21
CA ARG A 840 7.84 5.48 -30.05
C ARG A 840 7.95 5.94 -28.60
N CYS A 841 6.82 6.12 -27.92
CA CYS A 841 6.78 6.52 -26.52
C CYS A 841 7.50 5.50 -25.63
N GLN A 842 7.25 4.21 -25.84
CA GLN A 842 7.89 3.12 -25.12
C GLN A 842 9.40 3.07 -25.40
N MET A 843 9.83 3.17 -26.66
CA MET A 843 11.26 3.25 -27.01
C MET A 843 11.97 4.40 -26.29
N HIS A 844 11.36 5.60 -26.25
CA HIS A 844 11.94 6.74 -25.52
C HIS A 844 11.94 6.56 -24.00
N TYR A 845 10.86 6.01 -23.44
CA TYR A 845 10.75 5.72 -22.02
C TYR A 845 11.81 4.71 -21.58
N ASP A 846 11.89 3.57 -22.28
CA ASP A 846 12.86 2.52 -22.03
C ASP A 846 14.31 3.01 -22.19
N LEU A 847 14.56 3.88 -23.18
CA LEU A 847 15.88 4.46 -23.42
C LEU A 847 16.33 5.33 -22.25
N LEU A 848 15.45 6.21 -21.76
CA LEU A 848 15.73 7.05 -20.59
C LEU A 848 15.87 6.20 -19.32
N SER A 849 15.00 5.21 -19.14
CA SER A 849 15.06 4.30 -17.99
C SER A 849 16.38 3.52 -17.96
N ASN A 850 16.79 2.89 -19.08
CA ASN A 850 18.04 2.14 -19.14
C ASN A 850 19.29 3.05 -19.03
N TYR A 851 19.24 4.29 -19.52
CA TYR A 851 20.30 5.27 -19.27
C TYR A 851 20.38 5.67 -17.80
N ILE A 852 19.23 5.92 -17.16
CA ILE A 852 19.12 6.22 -15.72
C ILE A 852 19.71 5.08 -14.88
N ASP A 853 19.49 3.84 -15.30
CA ASP A 853 19.99 2.62 -14.69
C ASP A 853 21.50 2.37 -14.96
N GLY A 854 22.16 3.25 -15.71
CA GLY A 854 23.59 3.16 -15.99
C GLY A 854 23.98 2.06 -17.00
N ARG A 855 23.03 1.59 -17.83
CA ARG A 855 23.28 0.49 -18.80
C ARG A 855 24.23 0.86 -19.93
N PHE A 856 24.30 2.14 -20.29
CA PHE A 856 25.21 2.66 -21.32
C PHE A 856 25.48 4.15 -21.10
N GLY A 857 26.61 4.62 -21.63
CA GLY A 857 27.06 6.01 -21.52
C GLY A 857 26.32 6.99 -22.44
N SER A 858 26.62 8.28 -22.29
CA SER A 858 25.91 9.37 -22.96
C SER A 858 26.01 9.33 -24.50
N ASP A 859 27.13 8.89 -25.08
CA ASP A 859 27.30 8.84 -26.54
C ASP A 859 26.33 7.86 -27.20
N ILE A 860 26.20 6.66 -26.62
CA ILE A 860 25.23 5.64 -27.05
C ILE A 860 23.80 6.15 -26.84
N PHE A 861 23.52 6.75 -25.68
CA PHE A 861 22.20 7.33 -25.39
C PHE A 861 21.78 8.36 -26.44
N LEU A 862 22.64 9.32 -26.77
CA LEU A 862 22.36 10.35 -27.77
C LEU A 862 22.19 9.77 -29.19
N ALA A 863 22.99 8.76 -29.55
CA ALA A 863 22.88 8.09 -30.84
C ALA A 863 21.57 7.29 -30.97
N LEU A 864 21.20 6.50 -29.95
CA LEU A 864 19.91 5.79 -29.91
C LEU A 864 18.74 6.77 -29.94
N GLN A 865 18.82 7.86 -29.17
CA GLN A 865 17.80 8.90 -29.14
C GLN A 865 17.59 9.53 -30.51
N ARG A 866 18.67 9.76 -31.27
CA ARG A 866 18.61 10.27 -32.65
C ARG A 866 17.91 9.28 -33.58
N VAL A 867 18.28 8.00 -33.55
CA VAL A 867 17.65 6.96 -34.39
C VAL A 867 16.15 6.88 -34.11
N VAL A 868 15.74 6.81 -32.84
CA VAL A 868 14.32 6.77 -32.45
C VAL A 868 13.59 8.07 -32.84
N GLY A 869 14.24 9.22 -32.68
CA GLY A 869 13.69 10.52 -33.05
C GLY A 869 13.42 10.68 -34.55
N ASN A 870 14.27 10.09 -35.40
CA ASN A 870 14.20 10.19 -36.86
C ASN A 870 13.17 9.25 -37.51
N LEU A 871 12.54 8.37 -36.74
CA LEU A 871 11.48 7.48 -37.26
C LEU A 871 10.30 8.32 -37.76
N LYS A 872 9.68 7.92 -38.88
CA LYS A 872 8.53 8.63 -39.45
C LYS A 872 7.21 8.04 -38.98
N GLU A 873 6.18 8.88 -38.99
CA GLU A 873 4.76 8.58 -38.69
C GLU A 873 3.90 9.28 -39.75
N ASP A 874 4.06 8.88 -41.00
CA ASP A 874 3.35 9.49 -42.12
C ASP A 874 2.58 8.44 -42.95
N VAL A 875 1.71 8.91 -43.84
CA VAL A 875 0.89 8.01 -44.69
C VAL A 875 1.68 7.50 -45.90
N TYR A 876 2.90 7.99 -46.12
CA TYR A 876 3.66 7.70 -47.33
C TYR A 876 4.27 6.30 -47.31
N HIS A 877 4.05 5.54 -48.39
CA HIS A 877 4.68 4.24 -48.57
C HIS A 877 6.08 4.44 -49.14
N TYR A 878 7.09 4.23 -48.30
CA TYR A 878 8.48 4.28 -48.74
C TYR A 878 8.83 2.96 -49.47
N PRO A 879 9.35 3.01 -50.71
CA PRO A 879 9.79 1.80 -51.40
C PRO A 879 10.88 1.11 -50.58
N ILE A 880 10.67 -0.17 -50.28
CA ILE A 880 11.65 -1.00 -49.57
C ILE A 880 12.65 -1.53 -50.60
N ASN A 881 13.94 -1.28 -50.38
CA ASN A 881 15.01 -1.83 -51.20
C ASN A 881 15.15 -3.33 -50.90
N ASP A 882 14.83 -4.21 -51.85
CA ASP A 882 14.93 -5.67 -51.67
C ASP A 882 16.38 -6.18 -51.77
N SER A 883 17.28 -5.56 -51.01
CA SER A 883 18.70 -5.87 -50.95
C SER A 883 19.06 -6.52 -49.63
N SER A 884 19.91 -7.55 -49.69
CA SER A 884 20.50 -8.22 -48.52
C SER A 884 21.80 -7.55 -48.04
N ALA A 885 22.20 -6.42 -48.62
CA ALA A 885 23.35 -5.65 -48.17
C ALA A 885 23.08 -5.02 -46.79
N GLU A 886 24.13 -4.84 -45.98
CA GLU A 886 24.02 -4.08 -44.73
C GLU A 886 23.60 -2.63 -45.04
N GLY A 887 22.68 -2.12 -44.23
CA GLY A 887 22.12 -0.80 -44.46
C GLY A 887 22.78 0.34 -43.67
N ASP A 888 22.32 1.56 -43.92
CA ASP A 888 22.76 2.77 -43.22
C ASP A 888 22.14 2.92 -41.80
N GLU A 889 22.37 4.02 -41.10
CA GLU A 889 21.72 4.36 -39.83
C GLU A 889 20.18 4.24 -39.93
N GLY A 890 19.56 3.62 -38.92
CA GLY A 890 18.12 3.40 -38.88
C GLY A 890 17.67 2.22 -38.03
N LEU A 891 16.38 1.93 -38.09
CA LEU A 891 15.72 0.82 -37.42
C LEU A 891 15.51 -0.33 -38.41
N TYR A 892 15.77 -1.55 -37.97
CA TYR A 892 15.64 -2.76 -38.79
C TYR A 892 14.86 -3.85 -38.05
N GLU A 893 14.16 -4.70 -38.80
CA GLU A 893 13.60 -5.94 -38.25
C GLU A 893 14.70 -6.84 -37.71
N PHE A 894 14.41 -7.51 -36.59
CA PHE A 894 15.26 -8.58 -36.11
C PHE A 894 14.84 -9.91 -36.74
N ASN A 895 15.60 -10.34 -37.76
CA ASN A 895 15.36 -11.59 -38.48
C ASN A 895 16.41 -12.64 -38.07
N ILE A 896 15.94 -13.78 -37.55
CA ILE A 896 16.80 -14.90 -37.10
C ILE A 896 16.78 -16.04 -38.14
N GLY A 897 17.89 -16.77 -38.29
CA GLY A 897 17.97 -17.98 -39.12
C GLY A 897 19.38 -18.23 -39.65
N LYS A 898 19.56 -19.28 -40.47
CA LYS A 898 20.86 -19.55 -41.13
C LYS A 898 21.28 -18.34 -41.97
N THR A 899 22.54 -17.92 -41.89
CA THR A 899 23.04 -16.73 -42.62
C THR A 899 22.86 -16.86 -44.15
N GLY A 900 22.34 -15.81 -44.80
CA GLY A 900 22.19 -15.74 -46.28
C GLY A 900 20.79 -16.02 -46.83
N LEU A 901 19.72 -15.71 -46.10
CA LEU A 901 18.34 -16.05 -46.49
C LEU A 901 17.79 -15.12 -47.60
N THR A 902 16.91 -15.66 -48.43
CA THR A 902 16.02 -14.91 -49.32
C THR A 902 14.86 -14.30 -48.53
N LYS A 903 14.17 -13.29 -49.06
CA LYS A 903 13.01 -12.65 -48.41
C LYS A 903 11.94 -13.64 -47.90
N SER A 904 11.73 -14.74 -48.63
CA SER A 904 10.80 -15.83 -48.25
C SER A 904 11.23 -16.66 -47.03
N ARG A 905 12.46 -16.47 -46.55
CA ARG A 905 13.05 -17.23 -45.44
C ARG A 905 13.43 -16.37 -44.25
N ASP A 906 13.19 -15.05 -44.26
CA ASP A 906 13.36 -14.23 -43.07
C ASP A 906 12.37 -14.69 -41.98
N ARG A 907 12.86 -14.91 -40.77
CA ARG A 907 12.04 -15.30 -39.60
C ARG A 907 12.08 -14.14 -38.63
N THR A 908 11.05 -13.30 -38.70
CA THR A 908 11.00 -12.07 -37.92
C THR A 908 10.60 -12.32 -36.48
N VAL A 909 11.35 -11.76 -35.55
CA VAL A 909 10.96 -11.68 -34.14
C VAL A 909 10.15 -10.41 -33.93
N ALA A 910 8.84 -10.55 -33.78
CA ALA A 910 7.97 -9.38 -33.70
C ALA A 910 8.22 -8.57 -32.42
N GLY A 911 8.24 -7.25 -32.56
CA GLY A 911 8.48 -6.32 -31.45
C GLY A 911 9.95 -6.19 -31.03
N VAL A 912 10.87 -6.95 -31.64
CA VAL A 912 12.32 -6.83 -31.43
C VAL A 912 12.94 -6.20 -32.67
N TYR A 913 13.80 -5.20 -32.47
CA TYR A 913 14.37 -4.42 -33.58
C TYR A 913 15.86 -4.20 -33.39
N ILE A 914 16.59 -4.07 -34.50
CA ILE A 914 17.98 -3.63 -34.49
C ILE A 914 18.00 -2.10 -34.74
N LEU A 915 18.61 -1.35 -33.83
CA LEU A 915 18.97 0.05 -34.01
C LEU A 915 20.42 0.11 -34.46
N ARG A 916 20.63 0.47 -35.72
CA ARG A 916 21.95 0.72 -36.29
C ARG A 916 22.26 2.19 -36.16
N MET A 917 23.35 2.51 -35.47
CA MET A 917 23.80 3.88 -35.19
C MET A 917 25.09 4.18 -35.91
N ASN A 918 25.26 5.40 -36.39
CA ASN A 918 26.54 5.92 -36.84
C ASN A 918 27.16 6.81 -35.75
N ILE A 919 28.30 6.37 -35.20
CA ILE A 919 29.06 7.09 -34.18
C ILE A 919 30.46 7.30 -34.73
N LEU A 920 30.83 8.57 -34.95
CA LEU A 920 32.15 8.96 -35.46
C LEU A 920 32.55 8.22 -36.76
N GLY A 921 31.60 7.92 -37.64
CA GLY A 921 31.83 7.23 -38.91
C GLY A 921 31.87 5.70 -38.82
N GLN A 922 31.60 5.12 -37.64
CA GLN A 922 31.49 3.68 -37.44
C GLN A 922 30.06 3.26 -37.11
N PHE A 923 29.62 2.11 -37.66
CA PHE A 923 28.32 1.55 -37.37
C PHE A 923 28.34 0.68 -36.12
N HIS A 924 27.38 0.91 -35.23
CA HIS A 924 27.14 0.11 -34.03
C HIS A 924 25.70 -0.39 -34.03
N ASP A 925 25.52 -1.70 -33.88
CA ASP A 925 24.20 -2.34 -33.88
C ASP A 925 23.77 -2.71 -32.46
N TRP A 926 22.58 -2.26 -32.07
CA TRP A 926 21.96 -2.51 -30.77
C TRP A 926 20.59 -3.15 -30.95
N LEU A 927 20.20 -4.05 -30.05
CA LEU A 927 18.86 -4.62 -30.00
C LEU A 927 17.97 -3.82 -29.06
N TYR A 928 16.75 -3.55 -29.52
CA TYR A 928 15.63 -3.18 -28.68
C TYR A 928 14.77 -4.41 -28.39
N THR A 929 14.74 -4.81 -27.13
CA THR A 929 14.04 -5.96 -26.57
C THR A 929 13.04 -5.50 -25.50
N PRO A 930 11.88 -4.93 -25.90
CA PRO A 930 10.88 -4.45 -24.94
C PRO A 930 10.36 -5.60 -24.07
N ASP A 931 10.12 -5.30 -22.79
CA ASP A 931 9.61 -6.26 -21.80
C ASP A 931 10.46 -7.54 -21.68
N ALA A 932 11.78 -7.45 -21.92
CA ALA A 932 12.65 -8.60 -21.74
C ALA A 932 12.64 -9.08 -20.29
N PRO A 933 12.68 -10.40 -20.04
CA PRO A 933 12.54 -10.98 -18.70
C PRO A 933 13.68 -10.63 -17.73
N ASP A 934 14.82 -10.15 -18.24
CA ASP A 934 15.93 -9.61 -17.46
C ASP A 934 15.78 -8.10 -17.14
N GLY A 935 14.73 -7.45 -17.65
CA GLY A 935 14.43 -6.03 -17.48
C GLY A 935 15.26 -5.09 -18.35
N VAL A 936 16.02 -5.59 -19.34
CA VAL A 936 16.90 -4.78 -20.19
C VAL A 936 16.26 -4.56 -21.56
N ALA A 937 15.94 -3.31 -21.89
CA ALA A 937 15.28 -2.98 -23.16
C ALA A 937 16.29 -2.72 -24.29
N TYR A 938 17.46 -2.14 -23.99
CA TYR A 938 18.50 -1.85 -24.98
C TYR A 938 19.79 -2.60 -24.65
N ARG A 939 20.27 -3.40 -25.60
CA ARG A 939 21.50 -4.21 -25.43
C ARG A 939 22.32 -4.29 -26.72
N PRO A 940 23.64 -4.45 -26.66
CA PRO A 940 24.46 -4.75 -27.84
C PRO A 940 23.94 -5.96 -28.62
N ILE A 941 24.02 -5.93 -29.96
CA ILE A 941 23.62 -7.09 -30.79
C ILE A 941 24.40 -8.38 -30.45
N ASN A 942 25.62 -8.22 -29.95
CA ASN A 942 26.50 -9.32 -29.56
C ASN A 942 25.99 -10.10 -28.35
N ASP A 943 25.08 -9.52 -27.55
CA ASP A 943 24.52 -10.18 -26.37
C ASP A 943 23.45 -11.21 -26.74
N PHE A 944 22.92 -11.18 -27.97
CA PHE A 944 21.90 -12.11 -28.44
C PHE A 944 22.35 -13.57 -28.31
N ILE A 945 23.51 -13.92 -28.89
CA ILE A 945 23.98 -15.32 -28.89
C ILE A 945 24.28 -15.82 -27.47
N PRO A 946 25.01 -15.08 -26.61
CA PRO A 946 25.16 -15.42 -25.20
C PRO A 946 23.83 -15.52 -24.43
N SER A 947 22.82 -14.70 -24.78
CA SER A 947 21.50 -14.77 -24.12
C SER A 947 20.73 -16.06 -24.41
N ILE A 948 21.03 -16.73 -25.53
CA ILE A 948 20.51 -18.06 -25.84
C ILE A 948 21.39 -19.17 -25.27
N ARG A 949 22.73 -19.02 -25.34
CA ARG A 949 23.69 -20.09 -25.01
C ARG A 949 24.05 -20.21 -23.53
N PHE A 950 24.25 -19.08 -22.84
CA PHE A 950 24.93 -19.04 -21.53
C PHE A 950 24.11 -18.37 -20.43
N GLN A 951 23.15 -17.52 -20.78
CA GLN A 951 22.09 -17.14 -19.86
C GLN A 951 21.09 -18.29 -19.85
N TYR A 952 21.32 -19.28 -18.99
CA TYR A 952 20.31 -20.32 -18.75
C TYR A 952 19.09 -19.61 -18.18
N GLY A 953 18.11 -19.23 -19.00
CA GLY A 953 17.10 -18.27 -18.60
C GLY A 953 16.02 -18.05 -19.66
N PRO A 954 15.01 -17.24 -19.34
CA PRO A 954 13.79 -17.05 -20.13
C PRO A 954 13.96 -16.29 -21.46
N MET A 955 15.19 -15.88 -21.83
CA MET A 955 15.43 -15.14 -23.08
C MET A 955 15.17 -16.00 -24.31
N ARG A 956 15.41 -17.32 -24.26
CA ARG A 956 15.06 -18.25 -25.35
C ARG A 956 13.56 -18.19 -25.67
N ASP A 957 12.72 -18.38 -24.66
CA ASP A 957 11.25 -18.28 -24.78
C ASP A 957 10.82 -16.88 -25.23
N TYR A 958 11.44 -15.83 -24.67
CA TYR A 958 11.15 -14.45 -25.05
C TYR A 958 11.23 -14.23 -26.56
N TYR A 959 12.31 -14.71 -27.20
CA TYR A 959 12.46 -14.63 -28.64
C TYR A 959 11.54 -15.62 -29.37
N PHE A 960 11.42 -16.86 -28.88
CA PHE A 960 10.61 -17.92 -29.48
C PHE A 960 9.13 -17.54 -29.59
N ASP A 961 8.52 -17.03 -28.52
CA ASP A 961 7.11 -16.64 -28.49
C ASP A 961 6.79 -15.42 -29.37
N ARG A 962 7.83 -14.69 -29.79
CA ARG A 962 7.71 -13.52 -30.67
C ARG A 962 7.83 -13.86 -32.15
N VAL A 963 8.07 -15.12 -32.48
CA VAL A 963 8.08 -15.62 -33.86
C VAL A 963 6.68 -16.14 -34.22
N ALA A 964 6.31 -16.03 -35.49
CA ALA A 964 5.06 -16.60 -36.00
C ALA A 964 5.04 -18.13 -35.80
N ILE A 965 3.87 -18.72 -35.53
CA ILE A 965 3.75 -20.16 -35.21
C ILE A 965 4.34 -21.02 -36.35
N VAL A 966 4.10 -20.63 -37.60
CA VAL A 966 4.64 -21.28 -38.82
C VAL A 966 6.17 -21.40 -38.83
N ASP A 967 6.85 -20.50 -38.11
CA ASP A 967 8.29 -20.32 -38.13
C ASP A 967 8.97 -20.86 -36.85
N GLN A 968 8.19 -21.18 -35.80
CA GLN A 968 8.69 -21.60 -34.49
C GLN A 968 9.60 -22.82 -34.57
N LYS A 969 9.26 -23.82 -35.38
CA LYS A 969 10.09 -25.03 -35.54
C LYS A 969 11.50 -24.69 -36.01
N VAL A 970 11.62 -23.84 -37.04
CA VAL A 970 12.91 -23.44 -37.63
C VAL A 970 13.77 -22.68 -36.62
N ILE A 971 13.14 -21.81 -35.83
CA ILE A 971 13.84 -21.04 -34.79
C ILE A 971 14.26 -21.92 -33.62
N ASN A 972 13.42 -22.87 -33.21
CA ASN A 972 13.78 -23.81 -32.16
C ASN A 972 14.99 -24.66 -32.55
N ASP A 973 15.00 -25.19 -33.78
CA ASP A 973 16.14 -25.95 -34.33
C ASP A 973 17.41 -25.08 -34.36
N TYR A 974 17.29 -23.80 -34.74
CA TYR A 974 18.41 -22.84 -34.72
C TYR A 974 18.93 -22.58 -33.30
N PHE A 975 18.05 -22.46 -32.31
CA PHE A 975 18.44 -22.30 -30.90
C PHE A 975 19.13 -23.56 -30.34
N ASP A 976 18.66 -24.75 -30.73
CA ASP A 976 19.29 -26.02 -30.36
C ASP A 976 20.68 -26.18 -30.98
N ASP A 977 20.84 -25.82 -32.26
CA ASP A 977 22.13 -25.77 -32.94
C ASP A 977 23.10 -24.78 -32.25
N LEU A 978 22.61 -23.59 -31.86
CA LEU A 978 23.40 -22.60 -31.14
C LEU A 978 23.89 -23.13 -29.78
N ALA A 979 22.99 -23.76 -29.02
CA ALA A 979 23.29 -24.33 -27.71
C ALA A 979 24.28 -25.51 -27.80
N ALA A 980 24.13 -26.36 -28.82
CA ALA A 980 25.03 -27.49 -29.06
C ALA A 980 26.40 -27.06 -29.60
N SER A 981 26.47 -25.94 -30.32
CA SER A 981 27.73 -25.44 -30.87
C SER A 981 28.64 -24.84 -29.78
N GLY A 982 29.91 -25.25 -29.74
CA GLY A 982 30.94 -24.63 -28.89
C GLY A 982 31.52 -23.32 -29.47
N LYS A 983 31.29 -23.06 -30.75
CA LYS A 983 31.95 -21.96 -31.50
C LYS A 983 31.17 -20.65 -31.40
N PRO A 984 31.84 -19.50 -31.26
CA PRO A 984 31.19 -18.20 -31.40
C PRO A 984 30.72 -18.03 -32.85
N LEU A 985 29.40 -17.87 -33.04
CA LEU A 985 28.82 -17.49 -34.32
C LEU A 985 28.81 -15.95 -34.43
N PRO A 986 28.91 -15.39 -35.66
CA PRO A 986 28.82 -13.94 -35.85
C PRO A 986 27.43 -13.43 -35.44
N PRO A 987 27.33 -12.18 -34.94
CA PRO A 987 26.04 -11.56 -34.63
C PRO A 987 25.17 -11.43 -35.88
N VAL A 988 23.86 -11.36 -35.67
CA VAL A 988 22.88 -11.08 -36.73
C VAL A 988 23.19 -9.71 -37.34
N LYS A 989 23.25 -9.64 -38.67
CA LYS A 989 23.55 -8.41 -39.41
C LYS A 989 22.27 -7.74 -39.92
N THR A 990 22.31 -6.42 -40.09
CA THR A 990 21.23 -5.65 -40.73
C THR A 990 21.16 -5.95 -42.23
N GLN A 991 19.98 -5.71 -42.81
CA GLN A 991 19.74 -5.83 -44.25
C GLN A 991 18.88 -4.65 -44.71
N GLU A 992 19.22 -4.01 -45.83
CA GLU A 992 18.43 -2.90 -46.40
C GLU A 992 16.94 -3.27 -46.58
N ARG A 993 16.63 -4.50 -46.97
CA ARG A 993 15.24 -4.99 -47.09
C ARG A 993 14.46 -5.08 -45.78
N ALA A 994 15.16 -5.12 -44.64
CA ALA A 994 14.58 -5.18 -43.31
C ALA A 994 14.43 -3.78 -42.67
N LYS A 995 14.81 -2.70 -43.38
CA LYS A 995 14.79 -1.34 -42.85
C LYS A 995 13.36 -0.83 -42.64
N LEU A 996 13.13 -0.24 -41.47
CA LEU A 996 11.85 0.26 -40.99
C LEU A 996 11.86 1.79 -40.94
N ASN A 997 11.32 2.40 -42.01
CA ASN A 997 11.31 3.85 -42.16
C ASN A 997 10.05 4.52 -41.58
N ASN A 998 8.99 3.76 -41.27
CA ASN A 998 7.69 4.31 -40.87
C ASN A 998 6.96 3.42 -39.85
N LEU A 999 6.68 3.97 -38.67
CA LEU A 999 6.02 3.28 -37.56
C LEU A 999 4.53 2.96 -37.84
N PHE A 1000 3.86 3.67 -38.75
CA PHE A 1000 2.47 3.37 -39.11
C PHE A 1000 2.30 1.98 -39.75
N THR A 1001 3.38 1.39 -40.25
CA THR A 1001 3.37 0.02 -40.79
C THR A 1001 3.34 -1.06 -39.71
N PHE A 1002 3.67 -0.72 -38.45
CA PHE A 1002 3.80 -1.69 -37.35
C PHE A 1002 2.43 -2.26 -36.94
N HIS A 1003 1.38 -1.43 -37.01
CA HIS A 1003 0.00 -1.87 -36.77
C HIS A 1003 -0.40 -2.98 -37.74
N ASP A 1004 -0.24 -2.76 -39.05
CA ASP A 1004 -0.59 -3.75 -40.06
C ASP A 1004 0.21 -5.06 -39.89
N ARG A 1005 1.49 -4.95 -39.52
CA ARG A 1005 2.35 -6.11 -39.26
C ARG A 1005 1.87 -6.92 -38.06
N ARG A 1006 1.44 -6.26 -36.98
CA ARG A 1006 0.82 -6.92 -35.82
C ARG A 1006 -0.41 -7.72 -36.23
N VAL A 1007 -1.30 -7.12 -37.03
CA VAL A 1007 -2.55 -7.78 -37.47
C VAL A 1007 -2.26 -8.93 -38.43
N ARG A 1008 -1.35 -8.73 -39.40
CA ARG A 1008 -0.93 -9.82 -40.33
C ARG A 1008 -0.27 -10.99 -39.61
N ARG A 1009 0.49 -10.73 -38.54
CA ARG A 1009 1.03 -11.81 -37.69
C ARG A 1009 -0.12 -12.58 -37.02
N ALA A 1010 -1.08 -11.90 -36.41
CA ALA A 1010 -2.22 -12.55 -35.78
C ALA A 1010 -3.02 -13.42 -36.77
N LEU A 1011 -3.25 -12.92 -37.99
CA LEU A 1011 -3.86 -13.70 -39.08
C LEU A 1011 -3.05 -14.95 -39.43
N SER A 1012 -1.72 -14.83 -39.58
CA SER A 1012 -0.86 -15.97 -39.85
C SER A 1012 -0.84 -17.01 -38.72
N ASP A 1013 -0.91 -16.58 -37.46
CA ASP A 1013 -0.93 -17.47 -36.30
C ASP A 1013 -2.30 -18.18 -36.17
N ILE A 1014 -3.38 -17.51 -36.59
CA ILE A 1014 -4.74 -18.08 -36.70
C ILE A 1014 -4.79 -19.16 -37.79
N ASP A 1015 -4.24 -18.88 -38.99
CA ASP A 1015 -4.27 -19.80 -40.14
C ASP A 1015 -3.53 -21.12 -39.88
N GLU A 1016 -2.46 -21.10 -39.08
CA GLU A 1016 -1.62 -22.28 -38.79
C GLU A 1016 -2.24 -23.25 -37.76
N ARG A 1017 -3.08 -22.76 -36.84
CA ARG A 1017 -3.63 -23.57 -35.74
C ARG A 1017 -5.02 -24.12 -36.07
N THR A 1018 -5.07 -25.36 -36.55
CA THR A 1018 -6.33 -26.05 -36.90
C THR A 1018 -7.20 -26.49 -35.73
N THR A 1019 -6.79 -26.35 -34.46
CA THR A 1019 -7.49 -26.99 -33.32
C THR A 1019 -7.79 -26.13 -32.08
N SER A 1020 -7.20 -24.93 -31.88
CA SER A 1020 -7.59 -24.07 -30.74
C SER A 1020 -7.34 -22.57 -30.97
N LEU A 1021 -8.08 -21.98 -31.90
CA LEU A 1021 -8.09 -20.52 -32.17
C LEU A 1021 -8.29 -19.67 -30.89
N LYS A 1022 -9.05 -20.20 -29.92
CA LYS A 1022 -9.21 -19.68 -28.57
C LYS A 1022 -7.86 -19.44 -27.85
N GLU A 1023 -6.96 -20.41 -27.83
CA GLU A 1023 -5.70 -20.32 -27.07
C GLU A 1023 -4.76 -19.27 -27.67
N VAL A 1024 -4.73 -19.15 -29.01
CA VAL A 1024 -3.90 -18.17 -29.71
C VAL A 1024 -4.35 -16.73 -29.41
N ILE A 1025 -5.67 -16.47 -29.49
CA ILE A 1025 -6.23 -15.14 -29.26
C ILE A 1025 -6.15 -14.79 -27.77
N ALA A 1026 -6.47 -15.73 -26.88
CA ALA A 1026 -6.39 -15.52 -25.42
C ALA A 1026 -4.97 -15.12 -25.00
N GLY A 1027 -3.93 -15.83 -25.46
CA GLY A 1027 -2.54 -15.50 -25.16
C GLY A 1027 -2.12 -14.11 -25.65
N LEU A 1028 -2.53 -13.73 -26.87
CA LEU A 1028 -2.21 -12.40 -27.45
C LEU A 1028 -2.85 -11.25 -26.67
N VAL A 1029 -4.11 -11.40 -26.25
CA VAL A 1029 -4.84 -10.36 -25.49
C VAL A 1029 -4.37 -10.32 -24.04
N TYR A 1030 -4.18 -11.49 -23.41
CA TYR A 1030 -3.73 -11.64 -22.04
C TYR A 1030 -2.34 -11.03 -21.80
N ASP A 1031 -1.35 -11.38 -22.62
CA ASP A 1031 0.03 -10.86 -22.49
C ASP A 1031 0.07 -9.34 -22.65
N GLY A 1032 -0.77 -8.79 -23.54
CA GLY A 1032 -0.94 -7.35 -23.71
C GLY A 1032 -1.53 -6.69 -22.46
N LEU A 1033 -2.62 -7.27 -21.94
CA LEU A 1033 -3.38 -6.74 -20.80
C LEU A 1033 -2.55 -6.68 -19.51
N ILE A 1034 -1.86 -7.77 -19.14
CA ILE A 1034 -1.02 -7.82 -17.93
C ILE A 1034 0.06 -6.74 -17.95
N LYS A 1035 0.68 -6.49 -19.10
CA LYS A 1035 1.69 -5.43 -19.25
C LYS A 1035 1.09 -4.05 -19.01
N VAL A 1036 -0.09 -3.77 -19.57
CA VAL A 1036 -0.76 -2.48 -19.39
C VAL A 1036 -1.15 -2.27 -17.93
N VAL A 1037 -1.67 -3.31 -17.26
CA VAL A 1037 -2.00 -3.27 -15.82
C VAL A 1037 -0.80 -2.80 -15.00
N ASN A 1038 0.39 -3.32 -15.26
CA ASN A 1038 1.60 -2.92 -14.53
C ASN A 1038 1.97 -1.45 -14.77
N VAL A 1039 1.87 -0.97 -16.01
CA VAL A 1039 2.15 0.43 -16.36
C VAL A 1039 1.16 1.39 -15.68
N ILE A 1040 -0.14 1.05 -15.67
CA ILE A 1040 -1.16 1.98 -15.20
C ILE A 1040 -1.33 2.00 -13.68
N SER A 1041 -0.92 0.94 -13.00
CA SER A 1041 -1.06 0.79 -11.54
C SER A 1041 -0.11 1.69 -10.75
N LEU A 1042 0.99 2.14 -11.38
CA LEU A 1042 1.98 2.98 -10.73
C LEU A 1042 1.52 4.44 -10.67
N ALA A 1043 1.33 4.95 -9.45
CA ALA A 1043 1.02 6.37 -9.24
C ALA A 1043 2.23 7.27 -9.51
N VAL A 1044 3.41 6.79 -9.14
CA VAL A 1044 4.70 7.45 -9.33
C VAL A 1044 5.64 6.44 -9.98
N PRO A 1045 6.27 6.75 -11.13
CA PRO A 1045 7.17 5.81 -11.78
C PRO A 1045 8.44 5.60 -10.94
N PRO A 1046 8.95 4.35 -10.83
CA PRO A 1046 10.26 4.09 -10.28
C PRO A 1046 11.35 4.68 -11.19
N ILE A 1047 12.50 4.96 -10.58
CA ILE A 1047 13.70 5.50 -11.21
C ILE A 1047 14.84 4.61 -10.70
N GLY A 1048 15.67 4.03 -11.56
CA GLY A 1048 16.60 2.98 -11.14
C GLY A 1048 16.01 1.58 -11.29
N SER A 1049 16.79 0.55 -10.90
CA SER A 1049 16.37 -0.84 -11.00
C SER A 1049 14.98 -1.04 -10.39
N VAL A 1050 14.03 -1.45 -11.23
CA VAL A 1050 12.59 -1.40 -10.95
C VAL A 1050 12.24 -2.01 -9.60
N ALA A 1051 12.83 -3.17 -9.24
CA ALA A 1051 12.58 -3.87 -7.99
C ALA A 1051 12.90 -3.04 -6.73
N VAL A 1052 14.08 -2.42 -6.69
CA VAL A 1052 14.61 -1.72 -5.52
C VAL A 1052 13.97 -0.34 -5.39
N ALA A 1053 13.84 0.38 -6.50
CA ALA A 1053 13.21 1.69 -6.55
C ALA A 1053 11.74 1.63 -6.15
N VAL A 1054 11.04 0.57 -6.55
CA VAL A 1054 9.67 0.30 -6.12
C VAL A 1054 9.59 0.09 -4.60
N GLN A 1055 10.47 -0.73 -4.03
CA GLN A 1055 10.49 -0.97 -2.59
C GLN A 1055 10.72 0.33 -1.80
N MET A 1056 11.61 1.21 -2.29
CA MET A 1056 11.84 2.53 -1.68
C MET A 1056 10.62 3.44 -1.80
N MET A 1057 9.94 3.42 -2.94
CA MET A 1057 8.73 4.22 -3.13
C MET A 1057 7.55 3.75 -2.27
N LYS A 1058 7.56 2.53 -1.74
CA LYS A 1058 6.50 2.05 -0.81
C LYS A 1058 6.38 2.94 0.43
N SER A 1059 7.50 3.46 0.95
CA SER A 1059 7.51 4.28 2.17
C SER A 1059 6.86 5.66 2.01
N VAL A 1060 6.64 6.10 0.76
CA VAL A 1060 5.91 7.35 0.46
C VAL A 1060 4.41 7.21 0.79
N TYR A 1061 3.89 5.98 0.82
CA TYR A 1061 2.48 5.70 1.07
C TYR A 1061 2.28 5.28 2.52
N ASP A 1062 1.22 5.80 3.17
CA ASP A 1062 0.83 5.30 4.50
C ASP A 1062 0.46 3.81 4.42
N GLY A 1063 0.64 3.03 5.49
CA GLY A 1063 0.39 1.57 5.47
C GLY A 1063 -1.00 1.17 4.94
N ALA A 1064 -2.05 1.94 5.27
CA ALA A 1064 -3.40 1.74 4.73
C ALA A 1064 -3.50 2.08 3.24
N GLN A 1065 -2.75 3.08 2.75
CA GLN A 1065 -2.67 3.39 1.32
C GLN A 1065 -1.81 2.38 0.56
N ALA A 1066 -0.70 1.90 1.13
CA ALA A 1066 0.15 0.87 0.52
C ALA A 1066 -0.63 -0.42 0.28
N GLN A 1067 -1.46 -0.85 1.25
CA GLN A 1067 -2.34 -2.01 1.10
C GLN A 1067 -3.43 -1.78 0.04
N ARG A 1068 -4.09 -0.62 0.04
CA ARG A 1068 -5.13 -0.28 -0.98
C ARG A 1068 -4.55 -0.11 -2.39
N ARG A 1069 -3.30 0.33 -2.50
CA ARG A 1069 -2.61 0.48 -3.79
C ARG A 1069 -2.21 -0.86 -4.40
N GLY A 1070 -2.33 -1.96 -3.65
CA GLY A 1070 -1.74 -3.23 -4.02
C GLY A 1070 -0.25 -3.12 -3.80
N ASP A 1071 0.32 -4.02 -3.00
CA ASP A 1071 1.75 -4.05 -2.74
C ASP A 1071 2.51 -3.87 -4.07
N TYR A 1072 3.34 -2.83 -4.20
CA TYR A 1072 3.92 -2.40 -5.48
C TYR A 1072 4.83 -3.46 -6.15
N SER A 1073 4.92 -4.68 -5.60
CA SER A 1073 5.56 -5.85 -6.20
C SER A 1073 5.13 -6.14 -7.64
N ALA A 1074 3.98 -5.62 -8.11
CA ALA A 1074 3.51 -5.64 -9.51
C ALA A 1074 4.55 -5.33 -10.60
N ALA A 1075 5.61 -4.57 -10.29
CA ALA A 1075 6.62 -4.17 -11.27
C ALA A 1075 7.58 -5.31 -11.74
N LEU A 1076 7.44 -6.52 -11.21
CA LEU A 1076 8.23 -7.72 -11.57
C LEU A 1076 7.39 -8.92 -12.05
N GLY A 1077 6.16 -8.72 -12.57
CA GLY A 1077 5.34 -9.79 -13.15
C GLY A 1077 4.11 -10.24 -12.34
N TYR A 1078 3.77 -9.54 -11.25
CA TYR A 1078 2.67 -9.90 -10.34
C TYR A 1078 1.27 -9.41 -10.78
N GLY A 1079 1.14 -8.90 -12.02
CA GLY A 1079 -0.19 -8.66 -12.61
C GLY A 1079 -1.00 -9.96 -12.65
N ALA A 1080 -0.36 -11.10 -12.89
CA ALA A 1080 -0.97 -12.42 -12.77
C ALA A 1080 -1.44 -12.72 -11.34
N ASP A 1081 -0.64 -12.41 -10.33
CA ASP A 1081 -1.01 -12.60 -8.91
C ASP A 1081 -2.21 -11.73 -8.50
N ALA A 1082 -2.32 -10.51 -9.05
CA ALA A 1082 -3.51 -9.68 -8.86
C ALA A 1082 -4.79 -10.35 -9.40
N LEU A 1083 -4.68 -11.06 -10.53
CA LEU A 1083 -5.77 -11.86 -11.09
C LEU A 1083 -6.07 -13.09 -10.25
N ILE A 1084 -5.04 -13.82 -9.76
CA ILE A 1084 -5.24 -14.92 -8.81
C ILE A 1084 -5.96 -14.41 -7.55
N GLY A 1085 -5.61 -13.22 -7.06
CA GLY A 1085 -6.32 -12.55 -5.98
C GLY A 1085 -7.80 -12.31 -6.31
N LEU A 1086 -8.12 -11.83 -7.52
CA LEU A 1086 -9.52 -11.69 -7.96
C LEU A 1086 -10.25 -13.03 -8.07
N PHE A 1087 -9.56 -14.07 -8.53
CA PHE A 1087 -10.13 -15.43 -8.60
C PHE A 1087 -10.49 -15.95 -7.20
N THR A 1088 -9.59 -15.80 -6.23
CA THR A 1088 -9.85 -16.20 -4.84
C THR A 1088 -11.00 -15.39 -4.21
N LEU A 1089 -11.13 -14.10 -4.54
CA LEU A 1089 -12.27 -13.28 -4.13
C LEU A 1089 -13.58 -13.76 -4.76
N GLY A 1090 -13.57 -14.12 -6.04
CA GLY A 1090 -14.72 -14.73 -6.72
C GLY A 1090 -15.15 -16.03 -6.04
N GLN A 1091 -14.21 -16.92 -5.75
CA GLN A 1091 -14.49 -18.17 -5.00
C GLN A 1091 -15.06 -17.88 -3.60
N ALA A 1092 -14.49 -16.93 -2.86
CA ALA A 1092 -14.99 -16.53 -1.54
C ALA A 1092 -16.42 -15.96 -1.62
N ALA A 1093 -16.72 -15.17 -2.65
CA ALA A 1093 -18.07 -14.63 -2.88
C ALA A 1093 -19.08 -15.75 -3.14
N THR A 1094 -18.72 -16.76 -3.95
CA THR A 1094 -19.58 -17.95 -4.18
C THR A 1094 -19.79 -18.78 -2.92
N ALA A 1095 -18.85 -18.72 -1.96
CA ALA A 1095 -18.95 -19.36 -0.66
C ALA A 1095 -19.72 -18.53 0.40
N GLY A 1096 -20.30 -17.39 0.02
CA GLY A 1096 -21.13 -16.56 0.90
C GLY A 1096 -20.36 -15.51 1.74
N ALA A 1097 -19.15 -15.13 1.33
CA ALA A 1097 -18.40 -14.05 1.99
C ALA A 1097 -19.17 -12.70 1.95
N SER A 1098 -18.97 -11.87 2.97
CA SER A 1098 -19.69 -10.59 3.09
C SER A 1098 -19.33 -9.60 1.98
N ALA A 1099 -20.29 -8.74 1.61
CA ALA A 1099 -20.13 -7.71 0.58
C ALA A 1099 -18.95 -6.74 0.88
N GLU A 1100 -18.55 -6.61 2.14
CA GLU A 1100 -17.44 -5.75 2.55
C GLU A 1100 -16.06 -6.35 2.22
N VAL A 1101 -15.91 -7.68 2.30
CA VAL A 1101 -14.72 -8.41 1.85
C VAL A 1101 -14.58 -8.32 0.33
N ILE A 1102 -15.70 -8.42 -0.38
CA ILE A 1102 -15.77 -8.32 -1.85
C ILE A 1102 -15.41 -6.91 -2.35
N LYS A 1103 -15.65 -5.85 -1.55
CA LYS A 1103 -15.33 -4.46 -1.89
C LYS A 1103 -13.85 -4.07 -1.69
N GLN A 1104 -13.02 -4.92 -1.08
CA GLN A 1104 -11.59 -4.63 -0.83
C GLN A 1104 -10.68 -4.95 -2.03
N VAL A 1105 -11.09 -4.54 -3.23
CA VAL A 1105 -10.27 -4.67 -4.45
C VAL A 1105 -9.08 -3.71 -4.39
N THR A 1106 -7.88 -4.15 -4.80
CA THR A 1106 -6.68 -3.29 -4.88
C THR A 1106 -6.69 -2.38 -6.12
N ASN A 1107 -5.86 -1.34 -6.16
CA ASN A 1107 -5.77 -0.48 -7.36
C ASN A 1107 -5.27 -1.20 -8.61
N VAL A 1108 -4.40 -2.21 -8.46
CA VAL A 1108 -3.96 -3.05 -9.59
C VAL A 1108 -5.14 -3.82 -10.18
N GLN A 1109 -5.97 -4.40 -9.33
CA GLN A 1109 -7.18 -5.11 -9.74
C GLN A 1109 -8.22 -4.16 -10.33
N ARG A 1110 -8.43 -2.97 -9.77
CA ARG A 1110 -9.29 -1.92 -10.37
C ARG A 1110 -8.78 -1.49 -11.74
N SER A 1111 -7.46 -1.38 -11.89
CA SER A 1111 -6.82 -1.03 -13.15
C SER A 1111 -7.07 -2.08 -14.22
N PHE A 1112 -6.93 -3.36 -13.88
CA PHE A 1112 -7.34 -4.48 -14.74
C PHE A 1112 -8.83 -4.39 -15.13
N LEU A 1113 -9.72 -4.23 -14.16
CA LEU A 1113 -11.16 -4.12 -14.41
C LEU A 1113 -11.54 -2.91 -15.28
N GLY A 1114 -10.76 -1.82 -15.22
CA GLY A 1114 -10.96 -0.65 -16.08
C GLY A 1114 -10.43 -0.81 -17.51
N LEU A 1115 -9.59 -1.82 -17.77
CA LEU A 1115 -9.08 -2.15 -19.11
C LEU A 1115 -9.94 -3.18 -19.83
N VAL A 1116 -10.66 -4.02 -19.07
CA VAL A 1116 -11.55 -5.02 -19.64
C VAL A 1116 -12.95 -4.45 -19.75
N ASP A 1117 -13.52 -4.51 -20.94
CA ASP A 1117 -14.80 -3.88 -21.25
C ASP A 1117 -16.03 -4.67 -20.79
N ASP A 1118 -15.86 -5.96 -20.48
CA ASP A 1118 -16.96 -6.87 -20.12
C ASP A 1118 -16.55 -7.93 -19.08
N ALA A 1119 -17.53 -8.38 -18.30
CA ALA A 1119 -17.33 -9.33 -17.21
C ALA A 1119 -16.88 -10.73 -17.69
N ARG A 1120 -17.29 -11.16 -18.89
CA ARG A 1120 -16.95 -12.47 -19.44
C ARG A 1120 -15.46 -12.55 -19.77
N SER A 1121 -14.92 -11.54 -20.44
CA SER A 1121 -13.48 -11.42 -20.71
C SER A 1121 -12.69 -11.32 -19.40
N ALA A 1122 -13.17 -10.56 -18.42
CA ALA A 1122 -12.49 -10.41 -17.14
C ALA A 1122 -12.42 -11.76 -16.39
N ALA A 1123 -13.53 -12.49 -16.34
CA ALA A 1123 -13.62 -13.81 -15.76
C ALA A 1123 -12.69 -14.80 -16.47
N GLN A 1124 -12.65 -14.78 -17.81
CA GLN A 1124 -11.82 -15.70 -18.59
C GLN A 1124 -10.32 -15.48 -18.33
N PHE A 1125 -9.84 -14.23 -18.36
CA PHE A 1125 -8.42 -13.94 -18.06
C PHE A 1125 -8.04 -14.32 -16.63
N VAL A 1126 -8.97 -14.15 -15.68
CA VAL A 1126 -8.76 -14.50 -14.27
C VAL A 1126 -8.75 -16.01 -14.06
N ALA A 1127 -9.64 -16.74 -14.73
CA ALA A 1127 -9.67 -18.20 -14.71
C ALA A 1127 -8.39 -18.80 -15.33
N GLU A 1128 -7.93 -18.28 -16.47
CA GLU A 1128 -6.70 -18.71 -17.13
C GLU A 1128 -5.46 -18.45 -16.26
N ALA A 1129 -5.39 -17.27 -15.61
CA ALA A 1129 -4.32 -16.95 -14.66
C ALA A 1129 -4.28 -17.92 -13.47
N ALA A 1130 -5.44 -18.44 -13.05
CA ALA A 1130 -5.56 -19.46 -12.01
C ALA A 1130 -5.38 -20.90 -12.52
N GLY A 1131 -5.08 -21.10 -13.81
CA GLY A 1131 -4.84 -22.42 -14.41
C GLY A 1131 -6.11 -23.15 -14.85
N HIS A 1132 -7.25 -22.47 -14.93
CA HIS A 1132 -8.52 -23.03 -15.42
C HIS A 1132 -8.70 -22.78 -16.92
N LYS A 1133 -9.25 -23.77 -17.65
CA LYS A 1133 -9.45 -23.68 -19.11
C LYS A 1133 -10.57 -22.73 -19.55
N ALA A 1134 -11.53 -22.48 -18.67
CA ALA A 1134 -12.67 -21.60 -18.92
C ALA A 1134 -13.19 -21.02 -17.60
N ALA A 1135 -13.73 -19.81 -17.66
CA ALA A 1135 -14.52 -19.24 -16.57
C ALA A 1135 -15.90 -19.92 -16.46
N ASP A 1136 -16.36 -20.14 -15.24
CA ASP A 1136 -17.73 -20.58 -14.99
C ASP A 1136 -18.71 -19.40 -14.87
N GLN A 1137 -20.01 -19.69 -14.92
CA GLN A 1137 -21.05 -18.65 -14.86
C GLN A 1137 -21.02 -17.87 -13.53
N GLN A 1138 -20.64 -18.51 -12.43
CA GLN A 1138 -20.59 -17.85 -11.12
C GLN A 1138 -19.50 -16.78 -11.06
N LEU A 1139 -18.33 -17.06 -11.66
CA LEU A 1139 -17.25 -16.10 -11.79
C LEU A 1139 -17.65 -14.94 -12.72
N ILE A 1140 -18.37 -15.22 -13.82
CA ILE A 1140 -18.91 -14.19 -14.72
C ILE A 1140 -19.92 -13.29 -14.00
N ASP A 1141 -20.82 -13.86 -13.20
CA ASP A 1141 -21.81 -13.11 -12.42
C ASP A 1141 -21.13 -12.24 -11.35
N PHE A 1142 -20.09 -12.77 -10.69
CA PHE A 1142 -19.25 -12.01 -9.76
C PHE A 1142 -18.63 -10.78 -10.42
N PHE A 1143 -18.00 -10.93 -11.59
CA PHE A 1143 -17.44 -9.79 -12.32
C PHE A 1143 -18.52 -8.85 -12.85
N THR A 1144 -19.69 -9.37 -13.22
CA THR A 1144 -20.83 -8.56 -13.65
C THR A 1144 -21.27 -7.62 -12.53
N GLU A 1145 -21.37 -8.12 -11.30
CA GLU A 1145 -21.69 -7.30 -10.14
C GLU A 1145 -20.54 -6.34 -9.79
N LEU A 1146 -19.30 -6.83 -9.81
CA LEU A 1146 -18.11 -6.03 -9.47
C LEU A 1146 -17.89 -4.85 -10.42
N MET A 1147 -18.31 -4.97 -11.68
CA MET A 1147 -18.14 -3.95 -12.72
C MET A 1147 -19.32 -2.97 -12.85
N LYS A 1148 -20.48 -3.23 -12.21
CA LYS A 1148 -21.65 -2.31 -12.22
C LYS A 1148 -21.32 -0.95 -11.60
N ASP A 1149 -20.60 -0.97 -10.49
CA ASP A 1149 -19.99 0.23 -9.91
C ASP A 1149 -18.63 0.44 -10.59
N ARG A 1150 -18.59 1.07 -11.77
CA ARG A 1150 -17.30 1.40 -12.44
C ARG A 1150 -16.43 2.23 -11.49
N VAL A 1151 -15.55 1.54 -10.76
CA VAL A 1151 -14.79 2.13 -9.67
C VAL A 1151 -13.82 3.16 -10.24
N THR A 1152 -13.97 4.43 -9.86
CA THR A 1152 -13.07 5.51 -10.27
C THR A 1152 -11.67 5.24 -9.76
N GLY A 1153 -10.78 4.77 -10.63
CA GLY A 1153 -9.36 4.58 -10.31
C GLY A 1153 -8.64 5.91 -10.05
N ILE A 1154 -7.44 5.82 -9.48
CA ILE A 1154 -6.45 6.92 -9.37
C ILE A 1154 -6.04 7.51 -10.74
N SER A 1155 -6.42 6.83 -11.82
CA SER A 1155 -6.06 7.16 -13.19
C SER A 1155 -7.18 6.78 -14.15
N GLN A 1156 -7.42 7.63 -15.14
CA GLN A 1156 -8.43 7.43 -16.16
C GLN A 1156 -7.95 7.93 -17.51
N THR A 1157 -8.18 7.15 -18.56
CA THR A 1157 -7.92 7.56 -19.95
C THR A 1157 -9.24 7.69 -20.71
N ILE A 1158 -9.46 8.85 -21.33
CA ILE A 1158 -10.68 9.20 -22.08
C ILE A 1158 -10.29 9.45 -23.53
N VAL A 1159 -11.07 8.90 -24.47
CA VAL A 1159 -10.96 9.20 -25.91
C VAL A 1159 -12.17 10.04 -26.31
N ARG A 1160 -11.94 11.20 -26.92
CA ARG A 1160 -12.96 12.15 -27.39
C ARG A 1160 -12.91 12.33 -28.90
#